data_AF-A0A9P5HBA3-F1
#
_entry.id   AF-A0A9P5HBA3-F1
#
_cell.length_a   1.000
_cell.length_b   1.000
_cell.length_c   1.000
_cell.angle_alpha   90.00
_cell.angle_beta   90.00
_cell.angle_gamma   90.00
#
_symmetry.space_group_name_H-M   'P 1'
#
loop_
_entity.id
_entity.type
_entity.pdbx_description
1 polymer ?
#
loop_
_entity_poly.entity_id
_entity_poly.type
_entity_poly.pdbx_seq_one_letter_code
_entity_poly.pdbx_strand_id
1 'polypeptide(L)'
;MLGVLAEPQRLPPHALRPHWDPSTRLPLNPVRRSLYAHRTHCTCYTHCTHCTHRVGYGHWPLGPAKATEPALLQLVLGDAKLQFLHAQLRFQLESSANFLFSPTSFSSYYASPPSHRRRFPFLPLLASPAHDVLDSVCHIPPPFPTAHPTTRPLTMALADETNRIVSEFDFTDDDLNRHVNEFLSQMNEGLQKDGTSLAQIPTYVTGVPNGTEKGLYLAVDLGGTNFRVCSIMLNGDTTFNLTFNKVAIPKELMVAKTASELFSFLAKQIELFLREHHADRFEESHVRRRNTVSNEEGFRDESIFRLGFTFSFPVQQLAINKGLLIRWTKGFDIHDAIGKDVCALLQTEIDKLQLPVKVAALVNDTVGTLMARSYTSTGKSRSILGAIFGTGTNGAYMEKTSNIKKPIPGEYDDSTGEMVVNTEWGSFDNQLNVMPSTSWDKALDAQSVNPGYQMFEKRVSGMFLGEIVRLAVADMISNEKSSLFKDINSSSNDWASTTTISPQSGFLKPWGLDSAIMSVAVSDNTPELSTLRQELENLLHVYTPSLEDAQAFKSVAYAVGRRAARLSAVAIGAIAIQSGKLDDPNEEVIDIGVDGSLVEHYPYFRDMIHEALQAIDAVGPKGAEKIRIGIAKDGSGVGAALIALIAASKETPNNLIEDLRTVAKTSRRPSSTFSDDLPALPNKSLLVGGAFGAVFGAVAVAALWWAKRR
;
A
#
# COMPACT_ATOMS: atom_id res chain seq x y z
N MET A 1 30.56 2.20 48.46
CA MET A 1 30.95 2.41 49.88
C MET A 1 29.90 3.30 50.52
N LEU A 2 29.61 3.11 51.82
CA LEU A 2 28.33 3.48 52.47
C LEU A 2 27.15 2.68 51.88
N GLY A 3 26.27 2.02 52.64
CA GLY A 3 26.40 1.53 54.02
C GLY A 3 25.58 2.28 55.07
N VAL A 4 24.44 1.70 55.48
CA VAL A 4 23.88 1.60 56.86
C VAL A 4 22.61 0.71 56.80
N LEU A 5 22.26 0.06 57.91
CA LEU A 5 21.18 -0.95 58.05
C LEU A 5 19.95 -0.40 58.78
N ALA A 6 18.75 -0.93 58.51
CA ALA A 6 17.61 -0.91 59.45
C ALA A 6 16.55 -2.00 59.14
N GLU A 7 16.29 -2.87 60.13
CA GLU A 7 15.26 -3.92 60.23
C GLU A 7 15.03 -4.18 61.76
N PRO A 8 14.10 -5.02 62.24
CA PRO A 8 12.67 -5.16 61.91
C PRO A 8 11.74 -5.27 63.16
N GLN A 9 10.43 -5.00 63.03
CA GLN A 9 9.39 -5.37 64.03
C GLN A 9 8.10 -5.75 63.26
N ARG A 10 7.41 -6.89 63.39
CA ARG A 10 6.97 -7.83 64.47
C ARG A 10 5.45 -7.71 64.76
N LEU A 11 4.78 -8.87 64.70
CA LEU A 11 3.34 -9.20 64.93
C LEU A 11 2.98 -9.16 66.45
N PRO A 12 1.77 -9.53 66.99
CA PRO A 12 0.59 -10.28 66.45
C PRO A 12 -0.79 -9.76 67.03
N PRO A 13 -1.86 -10.54 67.42
CA PRO A 13 -2.43 -11.86 67.06
C PRO A 13 -3.99 -11.90 66.80
N HIS A 14 -4.56 -13.13 66.62
CA HIS A 14 -5.99 -13.59 66.60
C HIS A 14 -6.74 -13.59 65.25
N ALA A 15 -7.14 -14.72 64.63
CA ALA A 15 -8.06 -15.85 64.99
C ALA A 15 -9.51 -15.60 64.48
N LEU A 16 -10.17 -16.47 63.69
CA LEU A 16 -10.52 -17.89 63.94
C LEU A 16 -10.52 -18.80 62.66
N ARG A 17 -10.93 -20.08 62.81
CA ARG A 17 -10.98 -21.16 61.80
C ARG A 17 -12.34 -21.91 61.89
N PRO A 18 -12.79 -22.73 60.90
CA PRO A 18 -12.36 -24.14 60.83
C PRO A 18 -12.24 -24.78 59.42
N HIS A 19 -11.72 -26.02 59.38
CA HIS A 19 -11.68 -26.96 58.24
C HIS A 19 -12.77 -28.04 58.36
N TRP A 20 -13.05 -28.78 57.28
CA TRP A 20 -13.50 -30.18 57.30
C TRP A 20 -12.90 -30.97 56.11
N ASP A 21 -12.69 -32.28 56.30
CA ASP A 21 -12.10 -33.25 55.35
C ASP A 21 -12.68 -34.68 55.63
N PRO A 22 -12.19 -35.85 55.17
CA PRO A 22 -12.87 -36.63 54.13
C PRO A 22 -13.28 -38.09 54.48
N SER A 23 -13.88 -38.78 53.49
CA SER A 23 -13.63 -40.20 53.08
C SER A 23 -14.73 -41.28 53.16
N THR A 24 -14.55 -42.33 52.32
CA THR A 24 -15.30 -43.62 52.18
C THR A 24 -16.64 -43.58 51.41
N ARG A 25 -17.06 -44.60 50.63
CA ARG A 25 -16.49 -45.95 50.34
C ARG A 25 -16.89 -46.50 48.93
N LEU A 26 -16.17 -47.53 48.45
CA LEU A 26 -16.32 -48.32 47.19
C LEU A 26 -17.40 -49.46 47.32
N PRO A 27 -17.76 -50.34 46.32
CA PRO A 27 -16.94 -50.84 45.17
C PRO A 27 -17.62 -51.36 43.84
N LEU A 28 -16.77 -51.95 42.95
CA LEU A 28 -17.01 -52.98 41.87
C LEU A 28 -17.52 -52.65 40.42
N ASN A 29 -16.57 -52.40 39.49
CA ASN A 29 -16.14 -53.22 38.30
C ASN A 29 -17.10 -54.15 37.48
N PRO A 30 -16.75 -54.59 36.24
CA PRO A 30 -15.84 -54.05 35.17
C PRO A 30 -16.38 -54.26 33.70
N VAL A 31 -15.49 -54.44 32.68
CA VAL A 31 -15.70 -54.94 31.25
C VAL A 31 -16.03 -53.84 30.20
N ARG A 32 -15.39 -53.72 29.00
CA ARG A 32 -14.24 -54.39 28.31
C ARG A 32 -13.55 -53.44 27.29
N ARG A 33 -12.38 -53.85 26.75
CA ARG A 33 -11.70 -53.27 25.56
C ARG A 33 -12.23 -53.84 24.23
N SER A 34 -12.03 -53.13 23.11
CA SER A 34 -11.64 -53.75 21.83
C SER A 34 -10.80 -52.82 20.94
N LEU A 35 -10.08 -53.40 19.99
CA LEU A 35 -9.31 -52.79 18.89
C LEU A 35 -9.88 -53.27 17.52
N TYR A 36 -9.15 -53.00 16.44
CA TYR A 36 -9.46 -53.24 15.00
C TYR A 36 -10.44 -52.21 14.40
N ALA A 37 -10.20 -51.49 13.29
CA ALA A 37 -9.27 -51.53 12.14
C ALA A 37 -9.80 -52.21 10.85
N HIS A 38 -9.36 -51.63 9.72
CA HIS A 38 -9.42 -52.07 8.31
C HIS A 38 -10.65 -51.76 7.40
N ARG A 39 -10.29 -51.19 6.23
CA ARG A 39 -10.79 -51.46 4.86
C ARG A 39 -12.07 -50.78 4.34
N THR A 40 -11.83 -49.73 3.53
CA THR A 40 -12.19 -49.63 2.10
C THR A 40 -13.51 -50.24 1.60
N HIS A 41 -14.34 -49.42 0.97
CA HIS A 41 -14.77 -49.71 -0.41
C HIS A 41 -15.07 -48.43 -1.20
N CYS A 42 -14.64 -48.39 -2.45
CA CYS A 42 -15.09 -47.40 -3.43
C CYS A 42 -16.38 -47.88 -4.10
N THR A 43 -17.30 -46.96 -4.40
CA THR A 43 -18.32 -47.14 -5.44
C THR A 43 -18.44 -45.86 -6.26
N CYS A 44 -17.86 -45.86 -7.46
CA CYS A 44 -18.14 -44.84 -8.45
C CYS A 44 -19.57 -45.02 -8.99
N TYR A 45 -20.28 -43.93 -9.25
CA TYR A 45 -21.35 -43.93 -10.23
C TYR A 45 -21.30 -42.65 -11.05
N THR A 46 -20.94 -42.80 -12.32
CA THR A 46 -21.11 -41.77 -13.34
C THR A 46 -22.51 -41.87 -13.93
N HIS A 47 -23.20 -40.75 -14.10
CA HIS A 47 -23.88 -40.42 -15.36
C HIS A 47 -24.38 -38.97 -15.39
N CYS A 48 -24.26 -38.35 -16.56
CA CYS A 48 -24.93 -37.10 -16.89
C CYS A 48 -26.37 -37.37 -17.31
N THR A 49 -27.28 -36.41 -17.13
CA THR A 49 -27.96 -35.73 -18.26
C THR A 49 -28.89 -34.60 -17.75
N HIS A 50 -29.18 -33.63 -18.64
CA HIS A 50 -30.20 -32.62 -18.39
C HIS A 50 -31.61 -33.22 -18.38
N CYS A 51 -32.52 -32.65 -17.60
CA CYS A 51 -33.78 -32.14 -18.17
C CYS A 51 -34.44 -31.07 -17.28
N THR A 52 -35.04 -30.05 -17.92
CA THR A 52 -35.79 -28.98 -17.24
C THR A 52 -37.30 -29.15 -17.47
N HIS A 53 -38.14 -29.14 -16.42
CA HIS A 53 -39.32 -28.25 -16.35
C HIS A 53 -40.27 -28.45 -15.14
N ARG A 54 -40.87 -27.31 -14.74
CA ARG A 54 -42.26 -27.09 -14.24
C ARG A 54 -42.69 -27.54 -12.82
N VAL A 55 -42.82 -26.51 -11.96
CA VAL A 55 -44.07 -26.01 -11.32
C VAL A 55 -44.98 -26.99 -10.56
N GLY A 56 -45.20 -26.68 -9.28
CA GLY A 56 -46.38 -27.05 -8.48
C GLY A 56 -46.77 -25.89 -7.54
N TYR A 57 -48.04 -25.75 -7.18
CA TYR A 57 -48.61 -24.62 -6.40
C TYR A 57 -49.52 -25.11 -5.27
N GLY A 58 -49.66 -24.33 -4.19
CA GLY A 58 -50.63 -24.52 -3.09
C GLY A 58 -50.01 -24.86 -1.72
N HIS A 59 -50.60 -24.51 -0.57
CA HIS A 59 -51.83 -23.72 -0.34
C HIS A 59 -51.83 -23.02 1.05
N TRP A 60 -52.67 -21.99 1.18
CA TRP A 60 -53.02 -21.16 2.37
C TRP A 60 -53.73 -21.97 3.51
N PRO A 61 -53.79 -21.52 4.81
CA PRO A 61 -54.57 -20.31 5.23
C PRO A 61 -54.18 -19.50 6.50
N LEU A 62 -54.62 -18.21 6.53
CA LEU A 62 -55.24 -17.37 7.60
C LEU A 62 -54.75 -17.45 9.07
N GLY A 63 -54.71 -16.41 9.93
CA GLY A 63 -55.19 -15.00 9.98
C GLY A 63 -55.27 -14.57 11.48
N PRO A 64 -55.74 -13.37 11.93
CA PRO A 64 -56.31 -12.21 11.20
C PRO A 64 -55.65 -10.83 11.55
N ALA A 65 -56.26 -9.72 11.09
CA ALA A 65 -55.68 -8.37 11.03
C ALA A 65 -56.10 -7.37 12.14
N LYS A 66 -55.45 -6.20 12.15
CA LYS A 66 -56.08 -4.86 12.30
C LYS A 66 -55.22 -3.77 11.65
N ALA A 67 -55.84 -2.64 11.27
CA ALA A 67 -55.23 -1.58 10.46
C ALA A 67 -55.84 -0.19 10.75
N THR A 68 -55.12 0.88 10.39
CA THR A 68 -55.67 2.21 10.04
C THR A 68 -54.67 3.00 9.19
N GLU A 69 -55.17 3.73 8.20
CA GLU A 69 -54.47 4.72 7.36
C GLU A 69 -55.44 5.94 7.20
N PRO A 70 -55.01 7.09 6.63
CA PRO A 70 -55.54 7.38 5.29
C PRO A 70 -54.56 8.13 4.35
N ALA A 71 -54.75 7.91 3.05
CA ALA A 71 -53.98 8.50 1.94
C ALA A 71 -54.55 9.83 1.38
N LEU A 72 -53.85 10.41 0.40
CA LEU A 72 -54.44 11.31 -0.60
C LEU A 72 -53.81 11.12 -2.01
N LEU A 73 -54.66 11.27 -3.02
CA LEU A 73 -54.63 10.72 -4.40
C LEU A 73 -53.40 10.93 -5.31
N GLN A 74 -53.30 10.01 -6.28
CA GLN A 74 -52.58 10.17 -7.55
C GLN A 74 -53.41 10.90 -8.63
N LEU A 75 -52.75 11.32 -9.72
CA LEU A 75 -53.36 11.39 -11.06
C LEU A 75 -52.47 10.62 -12.06
N VAL A 76 -53.09 10.00 -13.07
CA VAL A 76 -52.46 8.96 -13.93
C VAL A 76 -52.81 9.21 -15.41
N LEU A 77 -51.82 9.04 -16.29
CA LEU A 77 -52.01 8.72 -17.71
C LEU A 77 -50.86 7.82 -18.22
N GLY A 78 -51.19 6.87 -19.10
CA GLY A 78 -50.22 6.11 -19.91
C GLY A 78 -49.98 6.78 -21.28
N ASP A 79 -49.48 6.10 -22.32
CA ASP A 79 -49.21 4.66 -22.46
C ASP A 79 -48.26 4.40 -23.67
N ALA A 80 -47.79 3.15 -23.79
CA ALA A 80 -47.35 2.42 -24.99
C ALA A 80 -46.24 2.95 -25.96
N LYS A 81 -45.40 2.00 -26.38
CA LYS A 81 -44.32 2.09 -27.39
C LYS A 81 -44.82 2.36 -28.82
N LEU A 82 -43.94 2.89 -29.67
CA LEU A 82 -43.79 2.42 -31.06
C LEU A 82 -42.32 2.50 -31.54
N GLN A 83 -41.95 1.74 -32.59
CA GLN A 83 -40.62 1.74 -33.23
C GLN A 83 -40.75 2.12 -34.71
N PHE A 84 -39.75 2.78 -35.31
CA PHE A 84 -39.55 2.79 -36.78
C PHE A 84 -38.09 3.09 -37.20
N LEU A 85 -37.76 2.74 -38.46
CA LEU A 85 -36.47 2.81 -39.18
C LEU A 85 -36.64 3.76 -40.40
N HIS A 86 -35.64 4.24 -41.19
CA HIS A 86 -34.20 4.01 -41.43
C HIS A 86 -33.66 5.26 -42.23
N ALA A 87 -32.39 5.51 -42.60
CA ALA A 87 -31.04 5.04 -42.24
C ALA A 87 -29.95 5.94 -42.91
N GLN A 88 -28.66 5.72 -42.58
CA GLN A 88 -27.44 5.94 -43.39
C GLN A 88 -27.17 7.29 -44.11
N LEU A 89 -26.00 7.89 -43.81
CA LEU A 89 -24.99 8.23 -44.83
C LEU A 89 -23.58 8.42 -44.21
N ARG A 90 -22.53 8.16 -44.98
CA ARG A 90 -21.10 8.50 -44.70
C ARG A 90 -20.57 9.28 -45.91
N PHE A 91 -19.71 10.29 -45.71
CA PHE A 91 -18.37 10.39 -46.32
C PHE A 91 -17.65 11.72 -46.01
N GLN A 92 -16.33 11.65 -45.71
CA GLN A 92 -15.26 12.63 -46.05
C GLN A 92 -15.41 14.13 -45.63
N LEU A 93 -14.43 15.02 -45.84
CA LEU A 93 -12.98 15.04 -45.49
C LEU A 93 -12.53 16.53 -45.54
N GLU A 94 -11.32 16.84 -45.04
CA GLU A 94 -10.66 18.18 -45.13
C GLU A 94 -11.41 19.31 -44.37
N SER A 95 -10.82 20.44 -43.96
CA SER A 95 -9.42 20.93 -43.95
C SER A 95 -9.14 21.54 -42.54
N SER A 96 -7.95 21.93 -42.09
CA SER A 96 -6.95 22.80 -42.72
C SER A 96 -5.58 22.70 -42.03
N ALA A 97 -4.52 22.92 -42.80
CA ALA A 97 -3.18 23.28 -42.32
C ALA A 97 -2.58 24.32 -43.27
N ASN A 98 -1.74 25.25 -42.80
CA ASN A 98 -0.67 25.89 -43.60
C ASN A 98 0.18 26.91 -42.82
N PHE A 99 1.50 26.87 -43.07
CA PHE A 99 2.57 27.90 -43.06
C PHE A 99 3.91 27.14 -42.85
N LEU A 100 4.73 26.78 -43.87
CA LEU A 100 5.51 27.60 -44.84
C LEU A 100 6.56 28.50 -44.12
N PHE A 101 7.87 28.55 -44.42
CA PHE A 101 8.82 27.89 -45.37
C PHE A 101 10.25 27.87 -44.71
N SER A 102 11.45 27.57 -45.26
CA SER A 102 12.06 27.46 -46.62
C SER A 102 13.28 26.45 -46.63
N PRO A 103 14.06 26.24 -47.73
CA PRO A 103 14.98 25.07 -47.86
C PRO A 103 16.46 25.32 -48.26
N THR A 104 17.30 24.26 -48.24
CA THR A 104 18.48 23.93 -49.14
C THR A 104 19.22 22.67 -48.62
N SER A 105 19.96 21.82 -49.37
CA SER A 105 19.89 21.36 -50.79
C SER A 105 20.86 20.15 -51.05
N PHE A 106 20.69 19.48 -52.22
CA PHE A 106 21.58 18.51 -52.94
C PHE A 106 21.42 16.96 -52.84
N SER A 107 21.02 16.38 -53.99
CA SER A 107 21.48 15.19 -54.76
C SER A 107 21.85 13.83 -54.12
N SER A 108 21.87 12.70 -54.85
CA SER A 108 20.99 12.07 -55.90
C SER A 108 21.76 10.93 -56.62
N TYR A 109 21.11 9.80 -56.95
CA TYR A 109 21.33 9.00 -58.18
C TYR A 109 20.25 7.88 -58.32
N TYR A 110 20.26 7.10 -59.42
CA TYR A 110 19.04 6.52 -60.03
C TYR A 110 19.17 5.04 -60.46
N ALA A 111 18.00 4.45 -60.74
CA ALA A 111 17.68 3.39 -61.73
C ALA A 111 17.47 1.92 -61.29
N SER A 112 16.51 1.28 -61.96
CA SER A 112 16.13 -0.15 -61.93
C SER A 112 15.97 -0.66 -63.36
N PRO A 113 16.07 -1.99 -63.64
CA PRO A 113 15.04 -2.66 -64.46
C PRO A 113 14.80 -4.15 -64.02
N PRO A 114 14.29 -5.11 -64.85
CA PRO A 114 12.85 -5.35 -64.97
C PRO A 114 12.41 -6.84 -64.86
N SER A 115 11.11 -7.11 -65.01
CA SER A 115 10.47 -8.44 -64.91
C SER A 115 10.25 -9.18 -66.25
N HIS A 116 10.19 -10.52 -66.26
CA HIS A 116 9.73 -11.32 -67.42
C HIS A 116 8.91 -12.58 -67.06
N ARG A 117 8.02 -13.01 -67.97
CA ARG A 117 7.21 -14.27 -67.93
C ARG A 117 7.56 -15.21 -69.09
N ARG A 118 7.35 -16.54 -68.95
CA ARG A 118 6.92 -17.48 -70.03
C ARG A 118 6.37 -18.83 -69.47
N ARG A 119 6.06 -19.82 -70.33
CA ARG A 119 5.05 -20.90 -70.13
C ARG A 119 5.58 -22.36 -70.23
N PHE A 120 4.74 -23.32 -69.80
CA PHE A 120 4.80 -24.79 -69.89
C PHE A 120 5.06 -25.41 -71.30
N PRO A 121 5.41 -26.72 -71.37
CA PRO A 121 4.46 -27.73 -71.91
C PRO A 121 4.32 -29.03 -71.06
N PHE A 122 3.87 -30.16 -71.65
CA PHE A 122 3.14 -31.30 -71.02
C PHE A 122 3.68 -32.72 -71.39
N LEU A 123 3.57 -33.69 -70.45
CA LEU A 123 3.38 -35.17 -70.63
C LEU A 123 4.49 -36.00 -71.36
N PRO A 124 4.52 -37.38 -71.32
CA PRO A 124 3.43 -38.38 -71.22
C PRO A 124 3.53 -39.51 -70.14
N LEU A 125 2.52 -40.40 -70.12
CA LEU A 125 2.38 -41.59 -69.26
C LEU A 125 3.12 -42.85 -69.80
N LEU A 126 3.36 -43.80 -68.91
CA LEU A 126 3.41 -45.26 -69.18
C LEU A 126 2.53 -46.00 -68.14
N ALA A 127 2.12 -47.24 -68.43
CA ALA A 127 1.02 -47.92 -67.72
C ALA A 127 1.28 -49.40 -67.39
N SER A 128 0.42 -49.94 -66.51
CA SER A 128 -0.03 -51.34 -66.34
C SER A 128 0.37 -52.03 -65.02
N PRO A 129 -0.37 -53.06 -64.56
CA PRO A 129 -1.77 -53.43 -64.85
C PRO A 129 -2.67 -53.39 -63.58
N ALA A 130 -3.93 -53.79 -63.71
CA ALA A 130 -4.79 -54.08 -62.56
C ALA A 130 -4.80 -55.59 -62.25
N HIS A 131 -4.86 -55.97 -60.97
CA HIS A 131 -5.21 -57.32 -60.53
C HIS A 131 -5.93 -57.29 -59.18
N ASP A 132 -7.02 -58.05 -59.12
CA ASP A 132 -7.77 -58.65 -58.01
C ASP A 132 -7.92 -57.92 -56.65
N VAL A 133 -9.19 -57.81 -56.24
CA VAL A 133 -9.60 -57.36 -54.91
C VAL A 133 -9.36 -58.48 -53.89
N LEU A 134 -8.69 -58.15 -52.79
CA LEU A 134 -8.66 -58.97 -51.58
C LEU A 134 -8.81 -58.06 -50.36
N ASP A 135 -9.79 -58.35 -49.50
CA ASP A 135 -10.10 -57.54 -48.31
C ASP A 135 -8.96 -57.59 -47.28
N SER A 136 -8.10 -56.59 -47.33
CA SER A 136 -7.03 -56.36 -46.36
C SER A 136 -7.56 -55.45 -45.24
N VAL A 137 -7.98 -56.07 -44.14
CA VAL A 137 -8.49 -55.37 -42.95
C VAL A 137 -7.40 -54.43 -42.40
N CYS A 138 -7.68 -53.12 -42.43
CA CYS A 138 -6.87 -52.13 -41.72
C CYS A 138 -6.98 -52.37 -40.21
N HIS A 139 -6.02 -53.09 -39.64
CA HIS A 139 -5.84 -53.11 -38.19
C HIS A 139 -5.53 -51.69 -37.70
N ILE A 140 -6.47 -51.13 -36.94
CA ILE A 140 -6.25 -49.91 -36.17
C ILE A 140 -5.07 -50.20 -35.23
N PRO A 141 -3.97 -49.43 -35.25
CA PRO A 141 -2.88 -49.62 -34.29
C PRO A 141 -3.46 -49.42 -32.88
N PRO A 142 -3.02 -50.21 -31.86
CA PRO A 142 -3.52 -50.04 -30.52
C PRO A 142 -3.30 -48.59 -30.07
N PRO A 143 -4.24 -47.97 -29.33
CA PRO A 143 -4.03 -46.63 -28.81
C PRO A 143 -2.72 -46.62 -28.02
N PHE A 144 -1.88 -45.61 -28.25
CA PHE A 144 -0.68 -45.40 -27.45
C PHE A 144 -1.07 -45.47 -25.97
N PRO A 145 -0.34 -46.21 -25.12
CA PRO A 145 -0.65 -46.26 -23.70
C PRO A 145 -0.49 -44.86 -23.12
N THR A 146 -1.60 -44.16 -22.94
CA THR A 146 -1.68 -42.92 -22.17
C THR A 146 -1.54 -43.27 -20.70
N ALA A 147 -0.34 -43.71 -20.32
CA ALA A 147 0.12 -43.52 -18.97
C ALA A 147 -0.01 -42.02 -18.68
N HIS A 148 -0.61 -41.66 -17.56
CA HIS A 148 -0.47 -40.30 -17.04
C HIS A 148 1.03 -39.96 -17.00
N PRO A 149 1.44 -38.71 -17.29
CA PRO A 149 2.84 -38.31 -17.18
C PRO A 149 3.30 -38.65 -15.76
N THR A 150 4.12 -39.70 -15.65
CA THR A 150 4.61 -40.17 -14.37
C THR A 150 5.59 -39.12 -13.90
N THR A 151 5.17 -38.37 -12.90
CA THR A 151 5.99 -37.33 -12.28
C THR A 151 7.31 -37.99 -11.86
N ARG A 152 8.38 -37.66 -12.59
CA ARG A 152 9.71 -38.01 -12.12
C ARG A 152 9.91 -37.25 -10.81
N PRO A 153 10.40 -37.91 -9.75
CA PRO A 153 10.80 -37.17 -8.57
C PRO A 153 11.94 -36.24 -8.97
N LEU A 154 11.90 -35.00 -8.47
CA LEU A 154 12.99 -34.03 -8.53
C LEU A 154 14.34 -34.75 -8.54
N THR A 155 15.15 -34.54 -9.58
CA THR A 155 16.52 -35.08 -9.60
C THR A 155 17.18 -34.75 -8.26
N MET A 156 17.82 -35.74 -7.61
CA MET A 156 18.17 -35.59 -6.19
C MET A 156 19.03 -34.34 -5.93
N ALA A 157 19.90 -33.96 -6.87
CA ALA A 157 20.69 -32.74 -6.78
C ALA A 157 19.86 -31.44 -6.88
N LEU A 158 18.78 -31.40 -7.67
CA LEU A 158 17.83 -30.27 -7.68
C LEU A 158 17.04 -30.22 -6.36
N ALA A 159 16.56 -31.37 -5.88
CA ALA A 159 15.87 -31.46 -4.59
C ALA A 159 16.75 -30.99 -3.43
N ASP A 160 17.98 -31.50 -3.35
CA ASP A 160 18.96 -31.15 -2.31
C ASP A 160 19.33 -29.66 -2.34
N GLU A 161 19.53 -29.08 -3.52
CA GLU A 161 19.82 -27.65 -3.67
C GLU A 161 18.60 -26.76 -3.35
N THR A 162 17.40 -27.16 -3.76
CA THR A 162 16.16 -26.49 -3.35
C THR A 162 15.99 -26.52 -1.83
N ASN A 163 16.19 -27.68 -1.20
CA ASN A 163 16.09 -27.85 0.25
C ASN A 163 17.14 -27.00 0.98
N ARG A 164 18.38 -26.94 0.48
CA ARG A 164 19.43 -26.05 1.01
C ARG A 164 18.97 -24.59 1.03
N ILE A 165 18.53 -24.07 -0.11
CA ILE A 165 18.13 -22.66 -0.22
C ILE A 165 16.86 -22.37 0.58
N VAL A 166 15.87 -23.28 0.61
CA VAL A 166 14.68 -23.15 1.45
C VAL A 166 15.06 -23.08 2.93
N SER A 167 16.06 -23.84 3.39
CA SER A 167 16.52 -23.79 4.79
C SER A 167 17.22 -22.48 5.18
N GLU A 168 17.92 -21.83 4.25
CA GLU A 168 18.52 -20.49 4.44
C GLU A 168 17.46 -19.38 4.54
N PHE A 169 16.20 -19.67 4.14
CA PHE A 169 15.05 -18.78 4.27
C PHE A 169 14.10 -19.14 5.42
N ASP A 170 14.35 -20.21 6.18
CA ASP A 170 13.53 -20.48 7.35
C ASP A 170 13.73 -19.41 8.44
N PHE A 171 12.72 -19.27 9.29
CA PHE A 171 12.67 -18.25 10.33
C PHE A 171 11.91 -18.85 11.50
N THR A 172 12.65 -19.43 12.43
CA THR A 172 12.12 -20.31 13.48
C THR A 172 11.24 -19.55 14.48
N ASP A 173 10.58 -20.27 15.40
CA ASP A 173 9.84 -19.64 16.48
C ASP A 173 10.79 -18.98 17.51
N ASP A 174 12.00 -19.53 17.70
CA ASP A 174 13.07 -18.89 18.48
C ASP A 174 13.52 -17.57 17.83
N ASP A 175 13.68 -17.55 16.49
CA ASP A 175 14.00 -16.34 15.74
C ASP A 175 12.90 -15.29 15.89
N LEU A 176 11.64 -15.70 15.72
CA LEU A 176 10.48 -14.83 15.83
C LEU A 176 10.41 -14.15 17.22
N ASN A 177 10.59 -14.92 18.29
CA ASN A 177 10.61 -14.37 19.66
C ASN A 177 11.83 -13.48 19.92
N ARG A 178 13.02 -13.85 19.44
CA ARG A 178 14.23 -13.01 19.48
C ARG A 178 14.02 -11.67 18.78
N HIS A 179 13.32 -11.67 17.66
CA HIS A 179 13.00 -10.46 16.89
C HIS A 179 11.96 -9.57 17.56
N VAL A 180 10.90 -10.14 18.17
CA VAL A 180 9.89 -9.36 18.91
C VAL A 180 10.51 -8.60 20.08
N ASN A 181 11.43 -9.23 20.81
CA ASN A 181 12.15 -8.60 21.91
C ASN A 181 13.03 -7.42 21.44
N GLU A 182 13.76 -7.58 20.33
CA GLU A 182 14.57 -6.47 19.76
C GLU A 182 13.70 -5.37 19.15
N PHE A 183 12.53 -5.70 18.57
CA PHE A 183 11.57 -4.72 18.06
C PHE A 183 11.00 -3.87 19.22
N LEU A 184 10.60 -4.51 20.32
CA LEU A 184 10.17 -3.82 21.55
C LEU A 184 11.31 -2.95 22.14
N SER A 185 12.55 -3.43 22.11
CA SER A 185 13.74 -2.67 22.54
C SER A 185 13.92 -1.38 21.72
N GLN A 186 13.98 -1.50 20.39
CA GLN A 186 14.14 -0.36 19.48
C GLN A 186 12.91 0.57 19.47
N MET A 187 11.70 0.06 19.68
CA MET A 187 10.48 0.88 19.84
C MET A 187 10.62 1.80 21.05
N ASN A 188 10.95 1.23 22.21
CA ASN A 188 11.10 1.98 23.45
C ASN A 188 12.27 2.97 23.36
N GLU A 189 13.37 2.62 22.67
CA GLU A 189 14.48 3.54 22.40
C GLU A 189 14.03 4.77 21.58
N GLY A 190 13.28 4.57 20.49
CA GLY A 190 12.77 5.65 19.64
C GLY A 190 11.74 6.56 20.31
N LEU A 191 11.07 6.08 21.37
CA LEU A 191 10.23 6.90 22.24
C LEU A 191 11.07 7.75 23.23
N GLN A 192 12.31 7.38 23.52
CA GLN A 192 13.21 8.14 24.41
C GLN A 192 13.95 9.28 23.69
N LYS A 193 14.34 9.09 22.43
CA LYS A 193 15.20 10.01 21.67
C LYS A 193 14.99 9.88 20.16
N ASP A 194 15.48 10.87 19.40
CA ASP A 194 15.57 10.80 17.94
C ASP A 194 16.93 10.24 17.48
N GLY A 195 17.05 9.92 16.19
CA GLY A 195 18.26 9.34 15.58
C GLY A 195 18.40 7.83 15.76
N THR A 196 17.32 7.16 16.16
CA THR A 196 17.17 5.70 16.34
C THR A 196 16.75 4.99 15.05
N SER A 197 16.88 3.66 15.02
CA SER A 197 16.45 2.82 13.89
C SER A 197 14.94 2.83 13.67
N LEU A 198 14.17 2.75 14.76
CA LEU A 198 12.73 3.04 14.77
C LEU A 198 12.53 4.52 15.12
N ALA A 199 11.97 5.30 14.20
CA ALA A 199 11.92 6.76 14.34
C ALA A 199 10.81 7.25 15.30
N GLN A 200 9.74 6.47 15.48
CA GLN A 200 8.66 6.74 16.46
C GLN A 200 8.20 8.22 16.41
N ILE A 201 7.74 8.67 15.25
CA ILE A 201 7.41 10.06 14.95
C ILE A 201 6.03 10.42 15.55
N PRO A 202 5.93 11.41 16.45
CA PRO A 202 4.65 11.90 16.97
C PRO A 202 3.82 12.57 15.86
N THR A 203 2.55 12.19 15.74
CA THR A 203 1.70 12.63 14.60
C THR A 203 0.71 13.76 14.94
N TYR A 204 0.66 14.20 16.20
CA TYR A 204 -0.29 15.20 16.73
C TYR A 204 -1.77 14.76 16.67
N VAL A 205 -2.06 13.54 16.21
CA VAL A 205 -3.37 12.88 16.24
C VAL A 205 -3.51 12.18 17.59
N THR A 206 -4.40 12.67 18.45
CA THR A 206 -4.48 12.31 19.88
C THR A 206 -5.65 11.37 20.20
N GLY A 207 -6.34 10.87 19.17
CA GLY A 207 -7.47 9.97 19.30
C GLY A 207 -7.85 9.39 17.93
N VAL A 208 -8.48 8.21 17.94
CA VAL A 208 -9.04 7.53 16.77
C VAL A 208 -10.56 7.71 16.71
N PRO A 209 -11.17 7.74 15.51
CA PRO A 209 -12.61 7.86 15.33
C PRO A 209 -13.37 6.65 15.89
N ASN A 210 -14.66 6.84 16.14
CA ASN A 210 -15.55 5.85 16.78
C ASN A 210 -16.74 5.41 15.90
N GLY A 211 -16.83 5.89 14.67
CA GLY A 211 -17.88 5.54 13.71
C GLY A 211 -19.09 6.47 13.72
N THR A 212 -19.17 7.43 14.66
CA THR A 212 -20.27 8.43 14.75
C THR A 212 -19.98 9.74 14.02
N GLU A 213 -18.76 9.90 13.51
CA GLU A 213 -18.30 11.08 12.77
C GLU A 213 -19.13 11.35 11.51
N LYS A 214 -19.48 12.61 11.24
CA LYS A 214 -20.33 13.01 10.10
C LYS A 214 -19.78 14.20 9.34
N GLY A 215 -20.09 14.27 8.04
CA GLY A 215 -19.85 15.44 7.20
C GLY A 215 -19.01 15.15 5.97
N LEU A 216 -18.83 16.18 5.13
CA LEU A 216 -18.11 16.09 3.87
C LEU A 216 -16.70 16.69 4.01
N TYR A 217 -15.69 15.87 3.77
CA TYR A 217 -14.28 16.24 3.89
C TYR A 217 -13.54 15.91 2.58
N LEU A 218 -12.47 16.65 2.28
CA LEU A 218 -11.57 16.32 1.19
C LEU A 218 -10.37 15.53 1.71
N ALA A 219 -9.83 14.67 0.84
CA ALA A 219 -8.52 14.09 1.00
C ALA A 219 -7.76 14.16 -0.31
N VAL A 220 -6.44 14.34 -0.25
CA VAL A 220 -5.57 14.22 -1.41
C VAL A 220 -4.36 13.36 -1.09
N ASP A 221 -3.93 12.58 -2.07
CA ASP A 221 -2.97 11.49 -1.90
C ASP A 221 -1.90 11.58 -2.99
N LEU A 222 -0.66 11.91 -2.58
CA LEU A 222 0.49 12.03 -3.47
C LEU A 222 1.29 10.71 -3.51
N GLY A 223 0.80 9.77 -4.32
CA GLY A 223 1.49 8.52 -4.58
C GLY A 223 2.70 8.65 -5.51
N GLY A 224 3.52 7.60 -5.59
CA GLY A 224 4.77 7.55 -6.36
C GLY A 224 4.64 7.62 -7.90
N THR A 225 3.43 7.79 -8.44
CA THR A 225 3.15 7.75 -9.90
C THR A 225 1.81 8.42 -10.24
N ASN A 226 0.88 8.46 -9.30
CA ASN A 226 -0.44 9.05 -9.47
C ASN A 226 -0.75 9.98 -8.31
N PHE A 227 -1.37 11.12 -8.61
CA PHE A 227 -2.05 11.95 -7.63
C PHE A 227 -3.53 11.57 -7.61
N ARG A 228 -4.17 11.67 -6.44
CA ARG A 228 -5.60 11.39 -6.29
C ARG A 228 -6.26 12.45 -5.42
N VAL A 229 -7.43 12.91 -5.84
CA VAL A 229 -8.30 13.83 -5.10
C VAL A 229 -9.58 13.10 -4.76
N CYS A 230 -9.98 13.14 -3.50
CA CYS A 230 -11.16 12.46 -2.97
C CYS A 230 -12.06 13.43 -2.21
N SER A 231 -13.37 13.20 -2.26
CA SER A 231 -14.33 13.71 -1.28
C SER A 231 -15.03 12.55 -0.58
N ILE A 232 -15.02 12.59 0.75
CA ILE A 232 -15.56 11.55 1.62
C ILE A 232 -16.73 12.16 2.40
N MET A 233 -17.93 11.62 2.20
CA MET A 233 -19.07 11.86 3.07
C MET A 233 -19.07 10.79 4.16
N LEU A 234 -18.90 11.21 5.41
CA LEU A 234 -19.04 10.36 6.59
C LEU A 234 -20.51 10.37 7.04
N ASN A 235 -21.11 9.19 7.17
CA ASN A 235 -22.52 9.04 7.49
C ASN A 235 -22.79 8.93 9.02
N GLY A 236 -21.76 8.65 9.82
CA GLY A 236 -21.84 8.54 11.29
C GLY A 236 -22.66 7.33 11.76
N ASP A 237 -22.49 6.23 11.04
CA ASP A 237 -23.04 4.89 11.27
C ASP A 237 -22.01 3.79 10.90
N THR A 238 -20.70 4.12 11.00
CA THR A 238 -19.54 3.38 10.43
C THR A 238 -19.45 3.33 8.89
N THR A 239 -20.43 3.83 8.14
CA THR A 239 -20.38 3.86 6.66
C THR A 239 -19.94 5.21 6.10
N PHE A 240 -19.46 5.23 4.85
CA PHE A 240 -19.08 6.44 4.14
C PHE A 240 -19.35 6.31 2.65
N ASN A 241 -19.46 7.45 1.96
CA ASN A 241 -19.50 7.52 0.51
C ASN A 241 -18.25 8.24 -0.02
N LEU A 242 -17.54 7.61 -0.95
CA LEU A 242 -16.28 8.08 -1.52
C LEU A 242 -16.48 8.40 -3.01
N THR A 243 -16.13 9.62 -3.40
CA THR A 243 -15.95 10.04 -4.81
C THR A 243 -14.49 10.44 -4.99
N PHE A 244 -13.83 10.01 -6.07
CA PHE A 244 -12.42 10.36 -6.32
C PHE A 244 -12.07 10.46 -7.80
N ASN A 245 -11.14 11.35 -8.12
CA ASN A 245 -10.41 11.37 -9.39
C ASN A 245 -8.96 10.96 -9.16
N LYS A 246 -8.40 10.15 -10.06
CA LYS A 246 -7.00 9.71 -10.04
C LYS A 246 -6.33 10.09 -11.36
N VAL A 247 -5.15 10.72 -11.29
CA VAL A 247 -4.41 11.24 -12.45
C VAL A 247 -2.95 10.84 -12.36
N ALA A 248 -2.35 10.46 -13.48
CA ALA A 248 -0.91 10.19 -13.54
C ALA A 248 -0.11 11.49 -13.35
N ILE A 249 1.00 11.42 -12.62
CA ILE A 249 1.90 12.55 -12.41
C ILE A 249 2.86 12.62 -13.61
N PRO A 250 2.94 13.74 -14.35
CA PRO A 250 3.96 13.93 -15.38
C PRO A 250 5.36 13.76 -14.80
N LYS A 251 6.23 12.98 -15.46
CA LYS A 251 7.55 12.62 -14.92
C LYS A 251 8.45 13.85 -14.74
N GLU A 252 8.32 14.80 -15.64
CA GLU A 252 8.93 16.12 -15.61
C GLU A 252 8.56 16.93 -14.34
N LEU A 253 7.39 16.70 -13.74
CA LEU A 253 7.01 17.33 -12.47
C LEU A 253 7.56 16.58 -11.24
N MET A 254 7.95 15.31 -11.37
CA MET A 254 8.62 14.57 -10.29
C MET A 254 10.08 15.04 -10.08
N VAL A 255 10.69 15.61 -11.13
CA VAL A 255 12.07 16.17 -11.14
C VAL A 255 12.07 17.66 -11.48
N ALA A 256 11.02 18.38 -11.09
CA ALA A 256 10.87 19.81 -11.33
C ALA A 256 11.96 20.63 -10.62
N LYS A 257 12.26 21.83 -11.15
CA LYS A 257 13.28 22.71 -10.54
C LYS A 257 12.78 23.40 -9.28
N THR A 258 11.48 23.65 -9.19
CA THR A 258 10.83 24.32 -8.07
C THR A 258 9.66 23.49 -7.54
N ALA A 259 9.39 23.59 -6.23
CA ALA A 259 8.22 22.93 -5.65
C ALA A 259 6.91 23.45 -6.24
N SER A 260 6.85 24.76 -6.57
CA SER A 260 5.67 25.43 -7.12
C SER A 260 5.14 24.77 -8.40
N GLU A 261 6.00 24.20 -9.25
CA GLU A 261 5.59 23.47 -10.46
C GLU A 261 4.72 22.24 -10.12
N LEU A 262 5.18 21.38 -9.20
CA LEU A 262 4.42 20.21 -8.74
C LEU A 262 3.16 20.65 -7.98
N PHE A 263 3.30 21.50 -6.95
CA PHE A 263 2.16 21.88 -6.09
C PHE A 263 1.09 22.68 -6.87
N SER A 264 1.45 23.43 -7.90
CA SER A 264 0.48 24.10 -8.79
C SER A 264 -0.27 23.11 -9.67
N PHE A 265 0.35 22.01 -10.08
CA PHE A 265 -0.38 20.89 -10.71
C PHE A 265 -1.36 20.25 -9.72
N LEU A 266 -0.95 19.96 -8.47
CA LEU A 266 -1.84 19.39 -7.45
C LEU A 266 -3.07 20.29 -7.20
N ALA A 267 -2.87 21.60 -7.02
CA ALA A 267 -3.95 22.56 -6.81
C ALA A 267 -4.94 22.64 -7.98
N LYS A 268 -4.45 22.55 -9.23
CA LYS A 268 -5.32 22.49 -10.43
C LYS A 268 -6.16 21.21 -10.49
N GLN A 269 -5.62 20.08 -10.04
CA GLN A 269 -6.40 18.83 -9.97
C GLN A 269 -7.49 18.91 -8.89
N ILE A 270 -7.24 19.61 -7.78
CA ILE A 270 -8.27 19.92 -6.76
C ILE A 270 -9.35 20.85 -7.34
N GLU A 271 -8.98 21.88 -8.10
CA GLU A 271 -9.95 22.76 -8.79
C GLU A 271 -10.85 21.96 -9.76
N LEU A 272 -10.25 21.14 -10.63
CA LEU A 272 -10.99 20.32 -11.60
C LEU A 272 -11.97 19.37 -10.90
N PHE A 273 -11.52 18.67 -9.84
CA PHE A 273 -12.37 17.78 -9.05
C PHE A 273 -13.54 18.51 -8.37
N LEU A 274 -13.31 19.71 -7.83
CA LEU A 274 -14.38 20.52 -7.22
C LEU A 274 -15.39 21.02 -8.24
N ARG A 275 -14.94 21.41 -9.45
CA ARG A 275 -15.83 21.82 -10.55
C ARG A 275 -16.66 20.66 -11.10
N GLU A 276 -16.13 19.44 -11.10
CA GLU A 276 -16.82 18.25 -11.59
C GLU A 276 -17.83 17.68 -10.57
N HIS A 277 -17.41 17.51 -9.31
CA HIS A 277 -18.18 16.75 -8.31
C HIS A 277 -18.87 17.59 -7.23
N HIS A 278 -18.52 18.89 -7.12
CA HIS A 278 -19.00 19.79 -6.05
C HIS A 278 -19.43 21.17 -6.57
N ALA A 279 -19.85 21.25 -7.84
CA ALA A 279 -20.14 22.49 -8.57
C ALA A 279 -21.01 23.49 -7.76
N ASP A 280 -22.13 23.05 -7.18
CA ASP A 280 -23.05 23.91 -6.43
C ASP A 280 -22.34 24.61 -5.24
N ARG A 281 -21.57 23.83 -4.45
CA ARG A 281 -20.80 24.36 -3.30
C ARG A 281 -19.62 25.21 -3.76
N PHE A 282 -19.02 24.87 -4.89
CA PHE A 282 -17.93 25.62 -5.50
C PHE A 282 -18.41 27.00 -5.97
N GLU A 283 -19.56 27.09 -6.63
CA GLU A 283 -20.15 28.37 -7.05
C GLU A 283 -20.69 29.18 -5.86
N GLU A 284 -21.44 28.55 -4.94
CA GLU A 284 -21.95 29.23 -3.75
C GLU A 284 -20.83 29.88 -2.91
N SER A 285 -19.72 29.18 -2.71
CA SER A 285 -18.59 29.71 -1.93
C SER A 285 -17.92 30.90 -2.63
N HIS A 286 -17.69 30.84 -3.95
CA HIS A 286 -17.16 31.98 -4.72
C HIS A 286 -18.12 33.17 -4.74
N VAL A 287 -19.43 32.94 -4.88
CA VAL A 287 -20.46 34.00 -4.84
C VAL A 287 -20.53 34.66 -3.46
N ARG A 288 -20.51 33.88 -2.37
CA ARG A 288 -20.51 34.41 -1.00
C ARG A 288 -19.23 35.20 -0.70
N ARG A 289 -18.05 34.70 -1.08
CA ARG A 289 -16.74 35.37 -0.92
C ARG A 289 -16.67 36.74 -1.63
N ARG A 290 -17.52 36.96 -2.64
CA ARG A 290 -17.68 38.23 -3.37
C ARG A 290 -18.66 39.21 -2.71
N ASN A 291 -19.64 38.71 -1.93
CA ASN A 291 -20.75 39.49 -1.38
C ASN A 291 -20.62 39.84 0.12
N THR A 292 -19.67 39.26 0.86
CA THR A 292 -19.51 39.46 2.32
C THR A 292 -18.86 40.80 2.74
N VAL A 293 -18.73 41.78 1.83
CA VAL A 293 -18.20 43.13 2.17
C VAL A 293 -19.25 44.00 2.90
N SER A 294 -20.54 43.63 2.84
CA SER A 294 -21.63 44.45 3.38
C SER A 294 -22.76 43.60 3.99
N ASN A 295 -22.63 43.26 5.27
CA ASN A 295 -23.74 42.86 6.15
C ASN A 295 -23.35 43.16 7.61
N GLU A 296 -24.30 43.64 8.41
CA GLU A 296 -24.08 43.96 9.84
C GLU A 296 -24.35 42.77 10.77
N GLU A 297 -25.05 41.74 10.27
CA GLU A 297 -25.09 40.42 10.92
C GLU A 297 -23.77 39.68 10.69
N GLY A 298 -23.13 39.24 11.77
CA GLY A 298 -21.74 38.76 11.78
C GLY A 298 -21.49 37.43 11.04
N PHE A 299 -20.19 37.08 11.01
CA PHE A 299 -19.60 35.90 10.38
C PHE A 299 -20.53 34.66 10.38
N ARG A 300 -21.02 34.28 9.19
CA ARG A 300 -21.59 32.96 8.91
C ARG A 300 -20.55 32.16 8.14
N ASP A 301 -20.44 30.86 8.43
CA ASP A 301 -19.32 30.02 7.97
C ASP A 301 -19.00 30.18 6.48
N GLU A 302 -17.74 30.49 6.18
CA GLU A 302 -17.18 30.19 4.87
C GLU A 302 -17.25 28.66 4.70
N SER A 303 -17.90 28.17 3.64
CA SER A 303 -18.07 26.73 3.39
C SER A 303 -16.78 26.11 2.85
N ILE A 304 -15.71 26.24 3.63
CA ILE A 304 -14.37 25.77 3.33
C ILE A 304 -14.36 24.24 3.43
N PHE A 305 -13.95 23.60 2.34
CA PHE A 305 -13.59 22.19 2.35
C PHE A 305 -12.28 22.02 3.14
N ARG A 306 -12.36 21.34 4.29
CA ARG A 306 -11.17 20.92 5.02
C ARG A 306 -10.59 19.68 4.37
N LEU A 307 -9.30 19.75 4.08
CA LEU A 307 -8.55 18.79 3.27
C LEU A 307 -7.47 18.12 4.12
N GLY A 308 -7.47 16.79 4.14
CA GLY A 308 -6.36 15.99 4.64
C GLY A 308 -5.37 15.70 3.51
N PHE A 309 -4.10 16.01 3.72
CA PHE A 309 -3.04 15.79 2.74
C PHE A 309 -2.23 14.55 3.12
N THR A 310 -2.51 13.42 2.47
CA THR A 310 -1.64 12.24 2.55
C THR A 310 -0.38 12.46 1.72
N PHE A 311 0.75 12.47 2.41
CA PHE A 311 2.05 12.77 1.87
C PHE A 311 3.05 11.73 2.39
N SER A 312 3.03 10.55 1.78
CA SER A 312 3.81 9.39 2.19
C SER A 312 5.29 9.49 1.78
N PHE A 313 5.97 10.51 2.29
CA PHE A 313 7.41 10.74 2.16
C PHE A 313 7.99 11.08 3.54
N PRO A 314 9.30 10.86 3.80
CA PRO A 314 9.93 11.22 5.06
C PRO A 314 9.76 12.72 5.39
N VAL A 315 8.95 13.01 6.42
CA VAL A 315 8.68 14.37 6.92
C VAL A 315 9.00 14.50 8.41
N GLN A 316 9.57 15.63 8.80
CA GLN A 316 9.60 16.05 10.19
C GLN A 316 8.29 16.78 10.49
N GLN A 317 7.32 16.08 11.07
CA GLN A 317 6.04 16.68 11.45
C GLN A 317 6.23 17.59 12.67
N LEU A 318 5.63 18.79 12.64
CA LEU A 318 5.77 19.84 13.66
C LEU A 318 4.41 20.33 14.21
N ALA A 319 3.31 19.95 13.55
CA ALA A 319 1.93 20.07 14.02
C ALA A 319 1.05 19.12 13.19
N ILE A 320 -0.24 18.99 13.52
CA ILE A 320 -1.19 18.20 12.74
C ILE A 320 -1.29 18.65 11.28
N ASN A 321 -1.03 19.92 10.97
CA ASN A 321 -1.11 20.52 9.63
C ASN A 321 0.23 21.07 9.11
N LYS A 322 1.37 20.60 9.64
CA LYS A 322 2.69 21.15 9.34
C LYS A 322 3.78 20.08 9.35
N GLY A 323 4.55 19.97 8.27
CA GLY A 323 5.68 19.03 8.23
C GLY A 323 6.72 19.38 7.18
N LEU A 324 7.99 19.36 7.59
CA LEU A 324 9.12 19.68 6.73
C LEU A 324 9.56 18.44 5.97
N LEU A 325 9.67 18.50 4.64
CA LEU A 325 10.21 17.40 3.84
C LEU A 325 11.69 17.15 4.20
N ILE A 326 12.02 15.93 4.65
CA ILE A 326 13.41 15.54 4.96
C ILE A 326 14.13 15.15 3.66
N ARG A 327 13.51 14.30 2.84
CA ARG A 327 14.05 13.83 1.55
C ARG A 327 12.95 13.24 0.67
N TRP A 328 13.10 13.38 -0.64
CA TRP A 328 12.25 12.66 -1.59
C TRP A 328 12.57 11.16 -1.64
N THR A 329 11.57 10.40 -2.10
CA THR A 329 11.65 8.97 -2.40
C THR A 329 10.79 8.69 -3.64
N LYS A 330 10.53 7.42 -3.99
CA LYS A 330 9.54 7.03 -5.01
C LYS A 330 9.76 7.68 -6.40
N GLY A 331 11.01 8.01 -6.74
CA GLY A 331 11.40 8.61 -8.03
C GLY A 331 11.22 10.13 -8.13
N PHE A 332 10.86 10.82 -7.05
CA PHE A 332 10.88 12.28 -6.99
C PHE A 332 12.30 12.81 -6.68
N ASP A 333 12.66 13.95 -7.26
CA ASP A 333 13.84 14.74 -6.89
C ASP A 333 13.62 16.23 -7.18
N ILE A 334 12.96 16.92 -6.25
CA ILE A 334 12.73 18.38 -6.28
C ILE A 334 13.49 18.99 -5.11
N HIS A 335 14.78 19.32 -5.31
CA HIS A 335 15.64 19.87 -4.27
C HIS A 335 15.02 21.10 -3.56
N ASP A 336 14.31 21.95 -4.30
CA ASP A 336 13.64 23.15 -3.78
C ASP A 336 12.53 22.85 -2.74
N ALA A 337 12.01 21.63 -2.65
CA ALA A 337 11.02 21.27 -1.64
C ALA A 337 11.64 20.84 -0.29
N ILE A 338 12.94 20.48 -0.27
CA ILE A 338 13.59 19.91 0.92
C ILE A 338 13.70 20.98 2.02
N GLY A 339 13.36 20.60 3.26
CA GLY A 339 13.31 21.49 4.41
C GLY A 339 12.12 22.47 4.44
N LYS A 340 11.24 22.45 3.43
CA LYS A 340 10.03 23.29 3.40
C LYS A 340 8.80 22.55 3.92
N ASP A 341 7.86 23.33 4.46
CA ASP A 341 6.56 22.84 4.91
C ASP A 341 5.64 22.50 3.73
N VAL A 342 5.32 21.22 3.57
CA VAL A 342 4.57 20.72 2.41
C VAL A 342 3.09 21.12 2.44
N CYS A 343 2.53 21.35 3.62
CA CYS A 343 1.17 21.88 3.75
C CYS A 343 1.09 23.35 3.30
N ALA A 344 2.05 24.18 3.71
CA ALA A 344 2.15 25.56 3.26
C ALA A 344 2.41 25.67 1.74
N LEU A 345 3.22 24.77 1.17
CA LEU A 345 3.44 24.69 -0.28
C LEU A 345 2.14 24.39 -1.04
N LEU A 346 1.34 23.42 -0.59
CA LEU A 346 0.04 23.11 -1.20
C LEU A 346 -0.98 24.25 -1.01
N GLN A 347 -1.10 24.79 0.20
CA GLN A 347 -2.03 25.90 0.49
C GLN A 347 -1.71 27.14 -0.35
N THR A 348 -0.42 27.46 -0.55
CA THR A 348 0.00 28.60 -1.38
C THR A 348 -0.52 28.51 -2.82
N GLU A 349 -0.57 27.31 -3.40
CA GLU A 349 -1.06 27.12 -4.77
C GLU A 349 -2.59 27.03 -4.84
N ILE A 350 -3.24 26.52 -3.79
CA ILE A 350 -4.70 26.57 -3.59
C ILE A 350 -5.20 28.02 -3.47
N ASP A 351 -4.50 28.86 -2.68
CA ASP A 351 -4.84 30.26 -2.45
C ASP A 351 -4.68 31.12 -3.72
N LYS A 352 -3.65 30.84 -4.55
CA LYS A 352 -3.47 31.47 -5.88
C LYS A 352 -4.65 31.20 -6.81
N LEU A 353 -5.25 30.01 -6.74
CA LEU A 353 -6.46 29.63 -7.47
C LEU A 353 -7.76 30.08 -6.75
N GLN A 354 -7.64 30.76 -5.60
CA GLN A 354 -8.74 31.31 -4.79
C GLN A 354 -9.77 30.28 -4.29
N LEU A 355 -9.39 28.99 -4.28
CA LEU A 355 -10.31 27.88 -3.98
C LEU A 355 -10.83 27.95 -2.52
N PRO A 356 -12.03 27.41 -2.24
CA PRO A 356 -12.61 27.34 -0.89
C PRO A 356 -12.05 26.14 -0.10
N VAL A 357 -10.72 26.01 0.00
CA VAL A 357 -10.07 24.81 0.57
C VAL A 357 -9.00 25.19 1.59
N LYS A 358 -8.98 24.51 2.75
CA LYS A 358 -7.92 24.61 3.75
C LYS A 358 -7.26 23.24 3.96
N VAL A 359 -5.93 23.18 3.80
CA VAL A 359 -5.10 22.04 4.20
C VAL A 359 -5.12 21.96 5.73
N ALA A 360 -6.01 21.11 6.25
CA ALA A 360 -6.30 21.00 7.68
C ALA A 360 -5.42 19.95 8.38
N ALA A 361 -4.86 18.99 7.64
CA ALA A 361 -3.97 17.97 8.19
C ALA A 361 -2.89 17.51 7.20
N LEU A 362 -1.73 17.13 7.73
CA LEU A 362 -0.69 16.33 7.09
C LEU A 362 -0.81 14.89 7.59
N VAL A 363 -0.75 13.91 6.68
CA VAL A 363 -1.08 12.52 6.96
C VAL A 363 -0.04 11.59 6.35
N ASN A 364 0.43 10.61 7.13
CA ASN A 364 1.15 9.44 6.63
C ASN A 364 0.13 8.33 6.34
N ASP A 365 0.34 7.51 5.31
CA ASP A 365 -0.60 6.46 4.90
C ASP A 365 -0.95 5.50 6.03
N THR A 366 0.02 5.06 6.84
CA THR A 366 -0.23 4.20 8.02
C THR A 366 -1.17 4.81 9.05
N VAL A 367 -1.05 6.12 9.30
CA VAL A 367 -1.94 6.88 10.18
C VAL A 367 -3.33 6.93 9.55
N GLY A 368 -3.42 7.18 8.25
CA GLY A 368 -4.67 7.08 7.50
C GLY A 368 -5.34 5.70 7.62
N THR A 369 -4.57 4.62 7.45
CA THR A 369 -5.01 3.22 7.62
C THR A 369 -5.57 2.95 9.02
N LEU A 370 -4.92 3.44 10.07
CA LEU A 370 -5.42 3.32 11.45
C LEU A 370 -6.78 4.02 11.64
N MET A 371 -6.93 5.20 11.06
CA MET A 371 -8.14 6.03 11.21
C MET A 371 -9.30 5.48 10.39
N ALA A 372 -9.06 5.10 9.13
CA ALA A 372 -10.04 4.44 8.27
C ALA A 372 -10.52 3.11 8.87
N ARG A 373 -9.61 2.31 9.46
CA ARG A 373 -9.99 1.10 10.18
C ARG A 373 -10.85 1.42 11.41
N SER A 374 -10.43 2.37 12.24
CA SER A 374 -11.14 2.70 13.47
C SER A 374 -12.57 3.20 13.23
N TYR A 375 -12.80 3.96 12.15
CA TYR A 375 -14.15 4.41 11.75
C TYR A 375 -15.04 3.27 11.23
N THR A 376 -14.45 2.26 10.57
CA THR A 376 -15.18 1.13 9.95
C THR A 376 -15.23 -0.14 10.82
N SER A 377 -14.55 -0.14 11.96
CA SER A 377 -14.51 -1.29 12.87
C SER A 377 -15.81 -1.38 13.68
N THR A 378 -16.51 -2.50 13.55
CA THR A 378 -17.80 -2.69 14.22
C THR A 378 -17.62 -3.21 15.65
N GLY A 379 -18.30 -2.55 16.61
CA GLY A 379 -18.28 -2.89 18.03
C GLY A 379 -17.77 -1.76 18.92
N LYS A 380 -17.19 -2.13 20.08
CA LYS A 380 -16.49 -1.18 20.98
C LYS A 380 -14.97 -1.13 20.76
N SER A 381 -14.42 -2.13 20.06
CA SER A 381 -13.00 -2.31 19.81
C SER A 381 -12.47 -1.25 18.85
N ARG A 382 -11.66 -0.31 19.34
CA ARG A 382 -10.88 0.62 18.52
C ARG A 382 -9.67 -0.10 17.90
N SER A 383 -9.32 0.22 16.66
CA SER A 383 -8.08 -0.27 16.07
C SER A 383 -6.88 0.30 16.84
N ILE A 384 -5.88 -0.52 17.15
CA ILE A 384 -4.64 -0.04 17.81
C ILE A 384 -3.49 0.23 16.85
N LEU A 385 -3.52 -0.38 15.66
CA LEU A 385 -2.49 -0.32 14.64
C LEU A 385 -3.12 -0.13 13.26
N GLY A 386 -2.53 0.73 12.44
CA GLY A 386 -2.70 0.80 10.99
C GLY A 386 -1.37 0.48 10.32
N ALA A 387 -1.32 -0.58 9.52
CA ALA A 387 -0.08 -1.10 8.93
C ALA A 387 -0.18 -1.20 7.41
N ILE A 388 0.92 -0.87 6.72
CA ILE A 388 1.09 -1.05 5.28
C ILE A 388 1.96 -2.28 5.03
N PHE A 389 1.47 -3.19 4.20
CA PHE A 389 2.22 -4.31 3.64
C PHE A 389 1.98 -4.37 2.12
N GLY A 390 2.83 -3.67 1.37
CA GLY A 390 2.70 -3.54 -0.09
C GLY A 390 4.06 -3.33 -0.75
N THR A 391 4.19 -2.33 -1.63
CA THR A 391 5.47 -1.94 -2.23
C THR A 391 6.52 -1.54 -1.18
N GLY A 392 6.08 -0.90 -0.09
CA GLY A 392 6.86 -0.68 1.14
C GLY A 392 6.20 -1.32 2.36
N THR A 393 6.78 -1.14 3.54
CA THR A 393 6.09 -1.46 4.81
C THR A 393 6.42 -0.49 5.93
N ASN A 394 5.37 -0.09 6.65
CA ASN A 394 5.41 0.80 7.80
C ASN A 394 4.15 0.56 8.66
N GLY A 395 4.10 1.08 9.89
CA GLY A 395 2.87 1.11 10.69
C GLY A 395 2.81 2.29 11.65
N ALA A 396 1.58 2.69 12.01
CA ALA A 396 1.30 3.69 13.04
C ALA A 396 0.30 3.15 14.05
N TYR A 397 0.56 3.41 15.33
CA TYR A 397 -0.18 2.82 16.45
C TYR A 397 -0.52 3.87 17.51
N MET A 398 -1.51 3.58 18.35
CA MET A 398 -1.80 4.43 19.50
C MET A 398 -0.82 4.14 20.65
N GLU A 399 -0.10 5.16 21.10
CA GLU A 399 0.81 5.11 22.25
C GLU A 399 0.38 6.12 23.31
N LYS A 400 0.64 5.83 24.59
CA LYS A 400 0.37 6.72 25.70
C LYS A 400 1.38 7.87 25.66
N THR A 401 0.93 9.12 25.75
CA THR A 401 1.82 10.30 25.76
C THR A 401 2.84 10.22 26.90
N SER A 402 2.48 9.57 28.00
CA SER A 402 3.38 9.28 29.13
C SER A 402 4.60 8.41 28.77
N ASN A 403 4.58 7.64 27.68
CA ASN A 403 5.71 6.80 27.22
C ASN A 403 6.66 7.56 26.29
N ILE A 404 6.17 8.57 25.56
CA ILE A 404 6.98 9.45 24.72
C ILE A 404 7.80 10.38 25.64
N LYS A 405 9.12 10.15 25.75
CA LYS A 405 10.02 10.98 26.59
C LYS A 405 10.84 11.99 25.79
N LYS A 406 10.96 11.79 24.47
CA LYS A 406 11.60 12.77 23.60
C LYS A 406 10.78 14.04 23.43
N PRO A 407 11.40 15.20 23.11
CA PRO A 407 10.67 16.46 22.95
C PRO A 407 9.70 16.39 21.76
N ILE A 408 8.41 16.63 22.02
CA ILE A 408 7.42 16.90 20.98
C ILE A 408 7.41 18.41 20.73
N PRO A 409 7.81 18.92 19.55
CA PRO A 409 7.83 20.35 19.28
C PRO A 409 6.43 20.87 18.95
N GLY A 410 6.12 22.12 19.35
CA GLY A 410 4.82 22.73 19.12
C GLY A 410 3.75 22.31 20.12
N GLU A 411 2.53 22.80 19.92
CA GLU A 411 1.38 22.52 20.79
C GLU A 411 0.62 21.27 20.31
N TYR A 412 0.17 20.46 21.26
CA TYR A 412 -0.76 19.35 21.03
C TYR A 412 -1.74 19.25 22.19
N ASP A 413 -2.83 18.54 21.96
CA ASP A 413 -3.87 18.30 22.97
C ASP A 413 -3.52 17.02 23.76
N ASP A 414 -3.38 17.13 25.07
CA ASP A 414 -2.97 16.04 25.96
C ASP A 414 -4.17 15.37 26.66
N SER A 415 -5.41 15.82 26.40
CA SER A 415 -6.59 15.48 27.20
C SER A 415 -6.99 14.00 27.17
N THR A 416 -6.55 13.26 26.16
CA THR A 416 -6.77 11.82 26.02
C THR A 416 -5.71 10.97 26.72
N GLY A 417 -4.53 11.54 27.01
CA GLY A 417 -3.35 10.78 27.44
C GLY A 417 -2.72 9.89 26.35
N GLU A 418 -3.19 9.97 25.10
CA GLU A 418 -2.79 9.11 23.99
C GLU A 418 -2.42 9.93 22.73
N MET A 419 -1.49 9.42 21.93
CA MET A 419 -1.14 9.97 20.62
C MET A 419 -0.78 8.84 19.65
N VAL A 420 -1.23 8.96 18.40
CA VAL A 420 -0.78 8.07 17.33
C VAL A 420 0.68 8.38 17.01
N VAL A 421 1.50 7.34 16.99
CA VAL A 421 2.92 7.39 16.66
C VAL A 421 3.17 6.59 15.39
N ASN A 422 3.79 7.23 14.39
CA ASN A 422 4.25 6.59 13.17
C ASN A 422 5.62 5.94 13.45
N THR A 423 5.73 4.61 13.32
CA THR A 423 6.95 3.88 13.70
C THR A 423 8.14 4.13 12.76
N GLU A 424 7.86 4.38 11.47
CA GLU A 424 8.82 4.23 10.35
C GLU A 424 9.55 2.87 10.38
N TRP A 425 8.81 1.78 10.62
CA TRP A 425 9.41 0.47 10.95
C TRP A 425 10.24 -0.17 9.84
N GLY A 426 10.20 0.36 8.61
CA GLY A 426 11.03 -0.13 7.52
C GLY A 426 12.53 -0.10 7.84
N SER A 427 12.96 0.83 8.70
CA SER A 427 14.33 0.95 9.23
C SER A 427 14.61 0.16 10.52
N PHE A 428 13.70 -0.71 10.99
CA PHE A 428 13.99 -1.62 12.09
C PHE A 428 15.27 -2.42 11.82
N ASP A 429 16.14 -2.46 12.83
CA ASP A 429 17.39 -3.21 12.83
C ASP A 429 18.28 -3.01 11.58
N ASN A 430 18.48 -1.76 11.17
CA ASN A 430 19.51 -1.39 10.18
C ASN A 430 20.93 -1.83 10.59
N GLN A 431 21.17 -2.08 11.89
CA GLN A 431 22.43 -2.59 12.44
C GLN A 431 22.64 -4.09 12.19
N LEU A 432 21.58 -4.84 11.87
CA LEU A 432 21.57 -6.30 11.75
C LEU A 432 21.95 -7.02 13.07
N ASN A 433 21.46 -6.52 14.21
CA ASN A 433 21.55 -7.15 15.52
C ASN A 433 20.84 -8.53 15.54
N VAL A 434 19.69 -8.63 14.86
CA VAL A 434 18.86 -9.84 14.81
C VAL A 434 18.47 -10.29 13.40
N MET A 435 18.33 -9.35 12.46
CA MET A 435 17.77 -9.56 11.12
C MET A 435 18.42 -10.73 10.35
N PRO A 436 17.62 -11.58 9.66
CA PRO A 436 18.15 -12.63 8.79
C PRO A 436 19.01 -12.01 7.68
N SER A 437 20.12 -12.63 7.35
CA SER A 437 21.16 -12.00 6.52
C SER A 437 21.80 -13.02 5.58
N THR A 438 21.01 -13.55 4.66
CA THR A 438 21.47 -14.48 3.62
C THR A 438 22.46 -13.80 2.66
N SER A 439 23.13 -14.58 1.80
CA SER A 439 23.89 -14.06 0.66
C SER A 439 23.05 -13.13 -0.23
N TRP A 440 21.79 -13.48 -0.46
CA TRP A 440 20.88 -12.75 -1.36
C TRP A 440 20.34 -11.48 -0.72
N ASP A 441 20.05 -11.47 0.58
CA ASP A 441 19.68 -10.24 1.32
C ASP A 441 20.81 -9.20 1.25
N LYS A 442 22.07 -9.65 1.41
CA LYS A 442 23.28 -8.81 1.29
C LYS A 442 23.49 -8.30 -0.15
N ALA A 443 23.28 -9.17 -1.14
CA ALA A 443 23.43 -8.81 -2.55
C ALA A 443 22.36 -7.80 -3.02
N LEU A 444 21.12 -7.92 -2.51
CA LEU A 444 20.05 -6.94 -2.73
C LEU A 444 20.36 -5.61 -2.05
N ASP A 445 20.78 -5.61 -0.78
CA ASP A 445 21.11 -4.39 -0.04
C ASP A 445 22.20 -3.58 -0.74
N ALA A 446 23.30 -4.24 -1.12
CA ALA A 446 24.45 -3.62 -1.81
C ALA A 446 24.12 -3.07 -3.21
N GLN A 447 23.05 -3.55 -3.85
CA GLN A 447 22.54 -3.05 -5.15
C GLN A 447 21.35 -2.10 -5.01
N SER A 448 20.89 -1.83 -3.78
CA SER A 448 19.77 -0.92 -3.51
C SER A 448 20.18 0.55 -3.58
N VAL A 449 19.21 1.45 -3.71
CA VAL A 449 19.44 2.91 -3.73
C VAL A 449 20.02 3.44 -2.41
N ASN A 450 19.78 2.74 -1.29
CA ASN A 450 20.29 3.10 0.04
C ASN A 450 20.81 1.84 0.76
N PRO A 451 22.03 1.36 0.48
CA PRO A 451 22.62 0.22 1.20
C PRO A 451 22.76 0.53 2.70
N GLY A 452 22.56 -0.47 3.56
CA GLY A 452 22.61 -0.29 5.03
C GLY A 452 21.37 0.36 5.67
N TYR A 453 20.34 0.72 4.89
CA TYR A 453 19.10 1.34 5.38
C TYR A 453 17.85 0.56 4.95
N GLN A 454 16.72 0.77 5.63
CA GLN A 454 15.45 0.09 5.36
C GLN A 454 15.57 -1.45 5.43
N MET A 455 16.34 -1.97 6.39
CA MET A 455 16.70 -3.40 6.41
C MET A 455 15.50 -4.32 6.65
N PHE A 456 14.56 -3.97 7.52
CA PHE A 456 13.32 -4.72 7.71
C PHE A 456 12.42 -4.66 6.47
N GLU A 457 12.24 -3.47 5.87
CA GLU A 457 11.42 -3.30 4.66
C GLU A 457 11.94 -4.15 3.50
N LYS A 458 13.26 -4.21 3.30
CA LYS A 458 13.93 -5.05 2.29
C LYS A 458 13.64 -6.55 2.42
N ARG A 459 13.16 -7.02 3.57
CA ARG A 459 12.86 -8.44 3.85
C ARG A 459 11.37 -8.74 3.89
N VAL A 460 10.51 -7.72 3.79
CA VAL A 460 9.06 -7.82 3.97
C VAL A 460 8.27 -7.30 2.77
N SER A 461 8.67 -6.18 2.15
CA SER A 461 7.84 -5.52 1.13
C SER A 461 7.96 -6.15 -0.26
N GLY A 462 6.85 -6.14 -1.01
CA GLY A 462 6.73 -6.76 -2.33
C GLY A 462 7.70 -6.21 -3.39
N MET A 463 8.22 -4.99 -3.20
CA MET A 463 9.28 -4.44 -4.06
C MET A 463 10.57 -5.26 -4.00
N PHE A 464 10.86 -5.91 -2.87
CA PHE A 464 12.12 -6.59 -2.63
C PHE A 464 12.01 -8.12 -2.66
N LEU A 465 10.85 -8.70 -2.29
CA LEU A 465 10.68 -10.16 -2.26
C LEU A 465 10.97 -10.82 -3.63
N GLY A 466 10.53 -10.21 -4.73
CA GLY A 466 10.80 -10.71 -6.08
C GLY A 466 12.29 -10.71 -6.43
N GLU A 467 13.03 -9.67 -6.06
CA GLU A 467 14.48 -9.59 -6.29
C GLU A 467 15.25 -10.60 -5.41
N ILE A 468 14.79 -10.90 -4.20
CA ILE A 468 15.36 -11.97 -3.35
C ILE A 468 15.17 -13.34 -4.03
N VAL A 469 13.96 -13.65 -4.52
CA VAL A 469 13.70 -14.89 -5.27
C VAL A 469 14.55 -14.93 -6.55
N ARG A 470 14.68 -13.82 -7.27
CA ARG A 470 15.53 -13.74 -8.47
C ARG A 470 16.99 -14.06 -8.15
N LEU A 471 17.53 -13.48 -7.08
CA LEU A 471 18.92 -13.70 -6.65
C LEU A 471 19.16 -15.15 -6.20
N ALA A 472 18.23 -15.74 -5.44
CA ALA A 472 18.31 -17.13 -5.02
C ALA A 472 18.22 -18.11 -6.20
N VAL A 473 17.27 -17.89 -7.11
CA VAL A 473 17.10 -18.74 -8.30
C VAL A 473 18.25 -18.55 -9.30
N ALA A 474 18.82 -17.35 -9.43
CA ALA A 474 20.02 -17.12 -10.23
C ALA A 474 21.26 -17.85 -9.68
N ASP A 475 21.40 -17.94 -8.34
CA ASP A 475 22.44 -18.75 -7.68
C ASP A 475 22.27 -20.25 -8.05
N MET A 476 21.05 -20.80 -7.95
CA MET A 476 20.73 -22.16 -8.39
C MET A 476 21.05 -22.39 -9.87
N ILE A 477 20.68 -21.47 -10.76
CA ILE A 477 20.98 -21.53 -12.20
C ILE A 477 22.49 -21.49 -12.46
N SER A 478 23.27 -20.78 -11.63
CA SER A 478 24.73 -20.75 -11.74
C SER A 478 25.39 -22.07 -11.31
N ASN A 479 24.80 -22.76 -10.33
CA ASN A 479 25.27 -24.05 -9.85
C ASN A 479 25.06 -25.15 -10.91
N GLU A 480 26.14 -25.60 -11.56
CA GLU A 480 26.08 -26.65 -12.59
C GLU A 480 25.51 -27.98 -12.11
N LYS A 481 25.51 -28.24 -10.79
CA LYS A 481 24.99 -29.49 -10.20
C LYS A 481 23.47 -29.49 -10.01
N SER A 482 22.82 -28.33 -10.00
CA SER A 482 21.38 -28.22 -9.69
C SER A 482 20.48 -28.68 -10.84
N SER A 483 20.97 -28.63 -12.09
CA SER A 483 20.16 -28.78 -13.31
C SER A 483 18.93 -27.86 -13.44
N LEU A 484 18.76 -26.84 -12.58
CA LEU A 484 17.59 -25.96 -12.64
C LEU A 484 17.50 -25.22 -13.99
N PHE A 485 16.36 -25.38 -14.66
CA PHE A 485 16.04 -24.93 -16.01
C PHE A 485 17.04 -25.42 -17.10
N LYS A 486 17.63 -26.62 -16.92
CA LYS A 486 18.63 -27.21 -17.83
C LYS A 486 18.37 -28.68 -18.12
N ASP A 487 17.80 -28.97 -19.28
CA ASP A 487 17.71 -30.33 -19.81
C ASP A 487 19.06 -30.86 -20.35
N ILE A 488 19.30 -32.16 -20.16
CA ILE A 488 20.41 -32.87 -20.83
C ILE A 488 20.03 -33.18 -22.28
N ASN A 489 18.75 -33.49 -22.52
CA ASN A 489 18.14 -33.68 -23.83
C ASN A 489 16.61 -33.72 -23.69
N SER A 490 15.85 -33.74 -24.78
CA SER A 490 14.39 -33.75 -24.74
C SER A 490 13.74 -34.89 -23.95
N SER A 491 14.46 -35.99 -23.65
CA SER A 491 13.91 -37.11 -22.85
C SER A 491 14.11 -36.97 -21.34
N SER A 492 14.77 -35.91 -20.83
CA SER A 492 14.74 -35.57 -19.40
C SER A 492 13.45 -34.83 -18.99
N ASN A 493 12.92 -33.97 -19.86
CA ASN A 493 11.72 -33.15 -19.67
C ASN A 493 10.39 -33.94 -19.80
N ASP A 494 9.33 -33.49 -19.10
CA ASP A 494 7.98 -34.07 -19.21
C ASP A 494 7.22 -33.66 -20.50
N TRP A 495 7.68 -32.62 -21.21
CA TRP A 495 7.13 -32.15 -22.50
C TRP A 495 7.90 -32.60 -23.74
N ALA A 496 8.81 -33.58 -23.63
CA ALA A 496 9.61 -34.09 -24.75
C ALA A 496 10.38 -32.99 -25.53
N SER A 497 10.72 -31.90 -24.85
CA SER A 497 11.38 -30.68 -25.34
C SER A 497 12.50 -30.29 -24.37
N THR A 498 13.38 -29.33 -24.71
CA THR A 498 14.46 -28.90 -23.81
C THR A 498 14.19 -27.53 -23.21
N THR A 499 14.14 -27.42 -21.89
CA THR A 499 14.04 -26.13 -21.19
C THR A 499 15.17 -25.19 -21.60
N THR A 500 14.85 -23.93 -21.90
CA THR A 500 15.84 -22.90 -22.22
C THR A 500 15.48 -21.55 -21.60
N ILE A 501 16.48 -20.87 -21.02
CA ILE A 501 16.33 -19.50 -20.53
C ILE A 501 16.70 -18.53 -21.65
N SER A 502 15.79 -17.61 -21.99
CA SER A 502 16.06 -16.53 -22.95
C SER A 502 17.17 -15.59 -22.45
N PRO A 503 18.08 -15.10 -23.33
CA PRO A 503 18.97 -13.99 -22.99
C PRO A 503 18.25 -12.69 -22.59
N GLN A 504 16.94 -12.59 -22.89
CA GLN A 504 16.07 -11.49 -22.44
C GLN A 504 15.34 -11.77 -21.12
N SER A 505 15.57 -12.93 -20.48
CA SER A 505 14.93 -13.34 -19.23
C SER A 505 15.02 -12.31 -18.10
N GLY A 506 13.97 -12.25 -17.28
CA GLY A 506 13.95 -11.50 -16.03
C GLY A 506 15.01 -11.96 -15.02
N PHE A 507 15.40 -13.24 -15.02
CA PHE A 507 16.45 -13.75 -14.11
C PHE A 507 17.81 -13.07 -14.32
N LEU A 508 18.12 -12.68 -15.55
CA LEU A 508 19.40 -12.09 -15.95
C LEU A 508 19.47 -10.56 -15.73
N LYS A 509 18.42 -9.95 -15.16
CA LYS A 509 18.28 -8.50 -14.99
C LYS A 509 17.95 -8.17 -13.52
N PRO A 510 18.69 -7.28 -12.85
CA PRO A 510 18.27 -6.75 -11.55
C PRO A 510 16.85 -6.18 -11.64
N TRP A 511 16.01 -6.49 -10.66
CA TRP A 511 14.58 -6.12 -10.61
C TRP A 511 13.72 -6.73 -11.73
N GLY A 512 14.22 -7.78 -12.41
CA GLY A 512 13.51 -8.48 -13.48
C GLY A 512 12.44 -9.49 -13.04
N LEU A 513 12.11 -9.55 -11.75
CA LEU A 513 11.12 -10.46 -11.16
C LEU A 513 10.31 -9.71 -10.09
N ASP A 514 9.00 -9.58 -10.30
CA ASP A 514 8.07 -8.96 -9.33
C ASP A 514 7.45 -10.02 -8.41
N SER A 515 7.12 -9.63 -7.18
CA SER A 515 6.27 -10.38 -6.24
C SER A 515 5.04 -11.07 -6.86
N ALA A 516 4.45 -10.52 -7.93
CA ALA A 516 3.30 -11.08 -8.62
C ALA A 516 3.47 -12.55 -9.05
N ILE A 517 4.64 -12.96 -9.57
CA ILE A 517 4.86 -14.37 -9.96
C ILE A 517 5.01 -15.29 -8.73
N MET A 518 5.41 -14.76 -7.57
CA MET A 518 5.38 -15.51 -6.31
C MET A 518 3.94 -15.81 -5.89
N SER A 519 3.03 -14.83 -6.04
CA SER A 519 1.60 -15.03 -5.80
C SER A 519 1.00 -16.08 -6.75
N VAL A 520 1.41 -16.11 -8.03
CA VAL A 520 1.02 -17.18 -8.96
C VAL A 520 1.55 -18.54 -8.48
N ALA A 521 2.84 -18.61 -8.08
CA ALA A 521 3.46 -19.86 -7.64
C ALA A 521 2.76 -20.48 -6.41
N VAL A 522 2.37 -19.67 -5.43
CA VAL A 522 1.62 -20.15 -4.25
C VAL A 522 0.16 -20.49 -4.59
N SER A 523 -0.47 -19.74 -5.51
CA SER A 523 -1.85 -19.99 -5.95
C SER A 523 -2.01 -21.27 -6.76
N ASP A 524 -1.06 -21.58 -7.64
CA ASP A 524 -1.15 -22.74 -8.53
C ASP A 524 -0.94 -24.03 -7.76
N ASN A 525 -2.04 -24.75 -7.54
CA ASN A 525 -2.06 -26.07 -6.91
C ASN A 525 -2.59 -27.13 -7.88
N THR A 526 -2.43 -26.91 -9.19
CA THR A 526 -2.61 -27.96 -10.22
C THR A 526 -1.47 -28.98 -10.13
N PRO A 527 -1.72 -30.28 -10.37
CA PRO A 527 -0.68 -31.31 -10.28
C PRO A 527 0.53 -31.05 -11.20
N GLU A 528 0.28 -30.42 -12.35
CA GLU A 528 1.27 -30.11 -13.38
C GLU A 528 1.90 -28.71 -13.24
N LEU A 529 1.50 -27.92 -12.22
CA LEU A 529 1.87 -26.50 -12.03
C LEU A 529 1.70 -25.65 -13.31
N SER A 530 0.58 -25.88 -13.99
CA SER A 530 0.29 -25.40 -15.34
C SER A 530 0.31 -23.88 -15.50
N THR A 531 -0.22 -23.15 -14.52
CA THR A 531 -0.31 -21.68 -14.54
C THR A 531 1.04 -21.06 -14.19
N LEU A 532 1.75 -21.62 -13.21
CA LEU A 532 3.11 -21.19 -12.87
C LEU A 532 4.06 -21.40 -14.05
N ARG A 533 4.01 -22.56 -14.71
CA ARG A 533 4.87 -22.85 -15.87
C ARG A 533 4.57 -21.92 -17.04
N GLN A 534 3.31 -21.57 -17.27
CA GLN A 534 2.93 -20.55 -18.25
C GLN A 534 3.49 -19.15 -17.90
N GLU A 535 3.43 -18.74 -16.63
CA GLU A 535 3.95 -17.42 -16.22
C GLU A 535 5.49 -17.35 -16.16
N LEU A 536 6.18 -18.47 -15.91
CA LEU A 536 7.64 -18.58 -16.06
C LEU A 536 8.07 -18.34 -17.53
N GLU A 537 7.26 -18.76 -18.50
CA GLU A 537 7.50 -18.49 -19.92
C GLU A 537 7.09 -17.06 -20.31
N ASN A 538 5.89 -16.62 -19.93
CA ASN A 538 5.37 -15.28 -20.24
C ASN A 538 6.23 -14.15 -19.67
N LEU A 539 6.53 -14.19 -18.36
CA LEU A 539 7.16 -13.09 -17.63
C LEU A 539 8.68 -13.21 -17.57
N LEU A 540 9.20 -14.43 -17.35
CA LEU A 540 10.63 -14.68 -17.15
C LEU A 540 11.31 -15.30 -18.37
N HIS A 541 10.58 -15.59 -19.45
CA HIS A 541 11.10 -16.12 -20.71
C HIS A 541 11.96 -17.38 -20.52
N VAL A 542 11.51 -18.27 -19.64
CA VAL A 542 11.97 -19.66 -19.58
C VAL A 542 11.02 -20.47 -20.46
N TYR A 543 11.50 -20.98 -21.59
CA TYR A 543 10.69 -21.77 -22.50
C TYR A 543 10.64 -23.23 -22.06
N THR A 544 9.45 -23.81 -22.03
CA THR A 544 9.21 -25.22 -21.63
C THR A 544 9.87 -25.63 -20.28
N PRO A 545 9.67 -24.89 -19.16
CA PRO A 545 10.17 -25.29 -17.85
C PRO A 545 9.58 -26.63 -17.43
N SER A 546 10.39 -27.54 -16.90
CA SER A 546 9.90 -28.84 -16.42
C SER A 546 9.01 -28.70 -15.18
N LEU A 547 8.26 -29.75 -14.84
CA LEU A 547 7.52 -29.79 -13.58
C LEU A 547 8.45 -29.66 -12.36
N GLU A 548 9.63 -30.29 -12.44
CA GLU A 548 10.67 -30.24 -11.40
C GLU A 548 11.17 -28.81 -11.17
N ASP A 549 11.42 -28.06 -12.25
CA ASP A 549 11.83 -26.64 -12.16
C ASP A 549 10.75 -25.77 -11.51
N ALA A 550 9.48 -26.00 -11.87
CA ALA A 550 8.35 -25.26 -11.32
C ALA A 550 8.14 -25.56 -9.82
N GLN A 551 8.36 -26.81 -9.40
CA GLN A 551 8.35 -27.21 -7.99
C GLN A 551 9.49 -26.54 -7.20
N ALA A 552 10.71 -26.52 -7.77
CA ALA A 552 11.85 -25.84 -7.17
C ALA A 552 11.61 -24.32 -7.01
N PHE A 553 11.15 -23.65 -8.08
CA PHE A 553 10.80 -22.24 -8.04
C PHE A 553 9.69 -21.93 -7.03
N LYS A 554 8.61 -22.72 -7.02
CA LYS A 554 7.51 -22.58 -6.05
C LYS A 554 7.99 -22.69 -4.61
N SER A 555 8.90 -23.63 -4.34
CA SER A 555 9.43 -23.88 -3.00
C SER A 555 10.25 -22.67 -2.48
N VAL A 556 11.14 -22.13 -3.30
CA VAL A 556 11.92 -20.92 -2.96
C VAL A 556 11.03 -19.70 -2.82
N ALA A 557 10.07 -19.49 -3.74
CA ALA A 557 9.13 -18.36 -3.69
C ALA A 557 8.21 -18.41 -2.45
N TYR A 558 7.79 -19.61 -2.04
CA TYR A 558 7.02 -19.81 -0.81
C TYR A 558 7.86 -19.56 0.45
N ALA A 559 9.11 -20.04 0.49
CA ALA A 559 10.00 -19.83 1.64
C ALA A 559 10.26 -18.33 1.89
N VAL A 560 10.59 -17.56 0.84
CA VAL A 560 10.76 -16.10 0.93
C VAL A 560 9.46 -15.40 1.38
N GLY A 561 8.30 -15.84 0.87
CA GLY A 561 6.99 -15.30 1.26
C GLY A 561 6.59 -15.60 2.70
N ARG A 562 6.82 -16.83 3.18
CA ARG A 562 6.57 -17.22 4.58
C ARG A 562 7.50 -16.48 5.54
N ARG A 563 8.78 -16.31 5.18
CA ARG A 563 9.74 -15.48 5.94
C ARG A 563 9.24 -14.03 6.07
N ALA A 564 8.77 -13.44 4.98
CA ALA A 564 8.20 -12.10 4.97
C ALA A 564 6.95 -11.98 5.86
N ALA A 565 6.03 -12.96 5.80
CA ALA A 565 4.84 -12.98 6.66
C ALA A 565 5.16 -13.15 8.15
N ARG A 566 6.13 -14.01 8.50
CA ARG A 566 6.59 -14.17 9.89
C ARG A 566 7.32 -12.93 10.40
N LEU A 567 8.06 -12.22 9.55
CA LEU A 567 8.62 -10.90 9.86
C LEU A 567 7.54 -9.83 10.02
N SER A 568 6.48 -9.80 9.21
CA SER A 568 5.31 -8.92 9.43
C SER A 568 4.67 -9.13 10.80
N ALA A 569 4.62 -10.38 11.28
CA ALA A 569 4.08 -10.71 12.60
C ALA A 569 4.94 -10.20 13.77
N VAL A 570 6.26 -10.00 13.58
CA VAL A 570 7.13 -9.37 14.59
C VAL A 570 6.59 -7.99 14.98
N ALA A 571 6.36 -7.13 13.98
CA ALA A 571 5.90 -5.76 14.19
C ALA A 571 4.48 -5.69 14.77
N ILE A 572 3.58 -6.56 14.29
CA ILE A 572 2.20 -6.66 14.79
C ILE A 572 2.18 -7.16 16.24
N GLY A 573 2.92 -8.23 16.54
CA GLY A 573 3.00 -8.82 17.89
C GLY A 573 3.65 -7.88 18.90
N ALA A 574 4.75 -7.23 18.54
CA ALA A 574 5.40 -6.22 19.38
C ALA A 574 4.44 -5.06 19.75
N ILE A 575 3.65 -4.56 18.80
CA ILE A 575 2.69 -3.48 19.08
C ILE A 575 1.49 -3.98 19.89
N ALA A 576 1.03 -5.22 19.68
CA ALA A 576 0.01 -5.84 20.53
C ALA A 576 0.49 -5.95 22.00
N ILE A 577 1.76 -6.35 22.21
CA ILE A 577 2.40 -6.40 23.53
C ILE A 577 2.55 -4.99 24.13
N GLN A 578 3.14 -4.03 23.39
CA GLN A 578 3.34 -2.64 23.83
C GLN A 578 2.03 -1.96 24.26
N SER A 579 0.90 -2.28 23.59
CA SER A 579 -0.42 -1.74 23.94
C SER A 579 -0.89 -2.13 25.36
N GLY A 580 -0.42 -3.27 25.89
CA GLY A 580 -0.88 -3.88 27.13
C GLY A 580 -2.27 -4.53 27.06
N LYS A 581 -2.91 -4.60 25.88
CA LYS A 581 -4.29 -5.10 25.72
C LYS A 581 -4.43 -6.62 25.67
N LEU A 582 -3.34 -7.35 25.45
CA LEU A 582 -3.36 -8.82 25.43
C LEU A 582 -3.86 -9.37 26.76
N ASP A 583 -3.35 -8.84 27.87
CA ASP A 583 -3.72 -9.24 29.24
C ASP A 583 -4.98 -8.57 29.79
N ASP A 584 -5.54 -7.55 29.12
CA ASP A 584 -6.74 -6.84 29.60
C ASP A 584 -7.97 -7.77 29.53
N PRO A 585 -8.64 -8.09 30.65
CA PRO A 585 -9.83 -8.94 30.65
C PRO A 585 -11.07 -8.25 30.06
N ASN A 586 -11.04 -6.94 29.83
CA ASN A 586 -12.13 -6.17 29.24
C ASN A 586 -12.03 -6.08 27.71
N GLU A 587 -10.81 -6.23 27.14
CA GLU A 587 -10.61 -6.14 25.69
C GLU A 587 -10.71 -7.52 25.05
N GLU A 588 -11.91 -7.84 24.56
CA GLU A 588 -12.23 -9.08 23.84
C GLU A 588 -11.53 -9.17 22.47
N VAL A 589 -11.29 -8.02 21.81
CA VAL A 589 -10.75 -7.95 20.44
C VAL A 589 -9.75 -6.80 20.29
N ILE A 590 -8.53 -7.14 19.89
CA ILE A 590 -7.47 -6.21 19.50
C ILE A 590 -7.55 -6.02 17.99
N ASP A 591 -8.27 -4.98 17.56
CA ASP A 591 -8.48 -4.71 16.14
C ASP A 591 -7.25 -4.05 15.50
N ILE A 592 -6.91 -4.48 14.28
CA ILE A 592 -5.74 -4.00 13.54
C ILE A 592 -6.12 -3.77 12.07
N GLY A 593 -5.84 -2.58 11.57
CA GLY A 593 -6.04 -2.19 10.18
C GLY A 593 -4.82 -2.51 9.33
N VAL A 594 -5.02 -3.18 8.20
CA VAL A 594 -3.96 -3.44 7.22
C VAL A 594 -4.38 -3.01 5.81
N ASP A 595 -3.45 -2.44 5.06
CA ASP A 595 -3.62 -2.01 3.66
C ASP A 595 -2.33 -2.35 2.88
N GLY A 596 -2.39 -2.36 1.55
CA GLY A 596 -1.26 -2.65 0.66
C GLY A 596 -1.36 -3.99 -0.09
N SER A 597 -0.74 -4.02 -1.27
CA SER A 597 -0.87 -5.10 -2.25
C SER A 597 -0.39 -6.48 -1.79
N LEU A 598 0.52 -6.56 -0.82
CA LEU A 598 1.03 -7.85 -0.34
C LEU A 598 -0.02 -8.53 0.56
N VAL A 599 -0.57 -7.79 1.53
CA VAL A 599 -1.59 -8.33 2.45
C VAL A 599 -2.97 -8.49 1.80
N GLU A 600 -3.27 -7.72 0.75
CA GLU A 600 -4.49 -7.89 -0.04
C GLU A 600 -4.43 -8.98 -1.12
N HIS A 601 -3.26 -9.25 -1.74
CA HIS A 601 -3.18 -10.10 -2.95
C HIS A 601 -2.20 -11.27 -2.88
N TYR A 602 -1.28 -11.34 -1.90
CA TYR A 602 -0.42 -12.52 -1.74
C TYR A 602 -1.21 -13.65 -1.06
N PRO A 603 -1.31 -14.85 -1.64
CA PRO A 603 -2.11 -15.94 -1.09
C PRO A 603 -1.68 -16.32 0.32
N TYR A 604 -2.65 -16.49 1.21
CA TYR A 604 -2.46 -16.93 2.59
C TYR A 604 -1.55 -16.03 3.46
N PHE A 605 -1.20 -14.81 3.02
CA PHE A 605 -0.26 -13.95 3.75
C PHE A 605 -0.75 -13.58 5.16
N ARG A 606 -2.06 -13.29 5.30
CA ARG A 606 -2.69 -13.06 6.61
C ARG A 606 -2.74 -14.32 7.47
N ASP A 607 -2.91 -15.49 6.87
CA ASP A 607 -2.97 -16.76 7.59
C ASP A 607 -1.57 -17.14 8.12
N MET A 608 -0.51 -16.90 7.34
CA MET A 608 0.89 -17.05 7.78
C MET A 608 1.29 -16.02 8.86
N ILE A 609 0.72 -14.80 8.84
CA ILE A 609 0.85 -13.85 9.97
C ILE A 609 0.15 -14.41 11.21
N HIS A 610 -1.07 -14.94 11.09
CA HIS A 610 -1.80 -15.53 12.22
C HIS A 610 -1.15 -16.82 12.76
N GLU A 611 -0.51 -17.65 11.93
CA GLU A 611 0.36 -18.75 12.35
C GLU A 611 1.50 -18.22 13.24
N ALA A 612 2.22 -17.21 12.75
CA ALA A 612 3.35 -16.61 13.46
C ALA A 612 2.93 -15.97 14.79
N LEU A 613 1.82 -15.22 14.83
CA LEU A 613 1.33 -14.58 16.05
C LEU A 613 1.04 -15.58 17.18
N GLN A 614 0.65 -16.83 16.87
CA GLN A 614 0.44 -17.88 17.88
C GLN A 614 1.74 -18.40 18.49
N ALA A 615 2.86 -18.26 17.77
CA ALA A 615 4.19 -18.73 18.15
C ALA A 615 5.06 -17.67 18.87
N ILE A 616 4.56 -16.43 19.00
CA ILE A 616 5.20 -15.41 19.85
C ILE A 616 4.80 -15.70 21.31
N ASP A 617 5.74 -16.01 22.19
CA ASP A 617 5.50 -16.47 23.58
C ASP A 617 4.59 -15.52 24.38
N ALA A 618 4.82 -14.20 24.23
CA ALA A 618 4.08 -13.15 24.91
C ALA A 618 2.70 -12.83 24.30
N VAL A 619 2.34 -13.47 23.18
CA VAL A 619 1.01 -13.40 22.56
C VAL A 619 0.31 -14.73 22.74
N GLY A 620 0.95 -15.82 22.31
CA GLY A 620 0.45 -17.18 22.35
C GLY A 620 -0.84 -17.39 21.53
N PRO A 621 -1.40 -18.61 21.54
CA PRO A 621 -2.64 -18.89 20.82
C PRO A 621 -3.81 -17.99 21.23
N LYS A 622 -3.97 -17.71 22.52
CA LYS A 622 -5.07 -16.87 23.06
C LYS A 622 -4.92 -15.39 22.72
N GLY A 623 -3.70 -14.85 22.69
CA GLY A 623 -3.48 -13.48 22.24
C GLY A 623 -3.69 -13.34 20.73
N ALA A 624 -3.29 -14.36 19.96
CA ALA A 624 -3.53 -14.39 18.52
C ALA A 624 -5.04 -14.52 18.17
N GLU A 625 -5.83 -15.22 19.00
CA GLU A 625 -7.30 -15.25 18.92
C GLU A 625 -7.95 -13.88 19.19
N LYS A 626 -7.37 -13.05 20.08
CA LYS A 626 -7.83 -11.66 20.30
C LYS A 626 -7.50 -10.73 19.12
N ILE A 627 -6.39 -10.94 18.43
CA ILE A 627 -5.93 -10.05 17.35
C ILE A 627 -6.81 -10.24 16.11
N ARG A 628 -7.41 -9.15 15.61
CA ARG A 628 -8.29 -9.16 14.43
C ARG A 628 -7.71 -8.31 13.30
N ILE A 629 -7.09 -8.97 12.31
CA ILE A 629 -6.49 -8.33 11.15
C ILE A 629 -7.56 -8.03 10.08
N GLY A 630 -7.99 -6.77 10.00
CA GLY A 630 -9.01 -6.29 9.07
C GLY A 630 -8.44 -5.42 7.96
N ILE A 631 -8.86 -5.66 6.71
CA ILE A 631 -8.50 -4.79 5.57
C ILE A 631 -9.09 -3.40 5.80
N ALA A 632 -8.23 -2.38 5.75
CA ALA A 632 -8.55 -0.98 5.99
C ALA A 632 -8.60 -0.21 4.65
N LYS A 633 -9.67 -0.44 3.89
CA LYS A 633 -9.81 0.08 2.52
C LYS A 633 -9.67 1.60 2.46
N ASP A 634 -8.74 2.05 1.62
CA ASP A 634 -8.45 3.46 1.33
C ASP A 634 -7.99 4.27 2.56
N GLY A 635 -6.93 3.79 3.23
CA GLY A 635 -6.32 4.50 4.35
C GLY A 635 -5.89 5.94 4.00
N SER A 636 -5.26 6.14 2.84
CA SER A 636 -4.76 7.45 2.39
C SER A 636 -5.84 8.43 1.93
N GLY A 637 -7.06 7.96 1.62
CA GLY A 637 -8.22 8.79 1.34
C GLY A 637 -9.09 9.02 2.58
N VAL A 638 -9.74 7.95 3.06
CA VAL A 638 -10.74 8.01 4.14
C VAL A 638 -10.10 8.41 5.47
N GLY A 639 -8.92 7.87 5.76
CA GLY A 639 -8.18 8.22 6.97
C GLY A 639 -7.76 9.68 7.03
N ALA A 640 -7.34 10.25 5.90
CA ALA A 640 -6.95 11.66 5.83
C ALA A 640 -8.14 12.61 6.00
N ALA A 641 -9.31 12.25 5.46
CA ALA A 641 -10.56 12.97 5.71
C ALA A 641 -10.94 12.97 7.21
N LEU A 642 -10.78 11.84 7.90
CA LEU A 642 -11.03 11.71 9.34
C LEU A 642 -10.04 12.53 10.20
N ILE A 643 -8.77 12.61 9.79
CA ILE A 643 -7.77 13.46 10.48
C ILE A 643 -8.04 14.95 10.23
N ALA A 644 -8.50 15.33 9.03
CA ALA A 644 -8.93 16.70 8.73
C ALA A 644 -10.16 17.13 9.56
N LEU A 645 -11.08 16.22 9.86
CA LEU A 645 -12.16 16.41 10.85
C LEU A 645 -11.62 16.63 12.27
N ILE A 646 -10.66 15.82 12.72
CA ILE A 646 -10.09 15.99 14.08
C ILE A 646 -9.32 17.31 14.18
N ALA A 647 -8.57 17.70 13.16
CA ALA A 647 -7.97 19.03 13.07
C ALA A 647 -9.04 20.13 13.15
N ALA A 648 -10.15 20.00 12.40
CA ALA A 648 -11.27 20.94 12.44
C ALA A 648 -11.84 21.12 13.86
N SER A 649 -11.99 20.03 14.61
CA SER A 649 -12.54 20.06 15.98
C SER A 649 -11.66 20.83 16.99
N LYS A 650 -10.38 21.03 16.66
CA LYS A 650 -9.39 21.77 17.47
C LYS A 650 -9.21 23.23 17.03
N GLU A 651 -9.80 23.65 15.91
CA GLU A 651 -9.76 25.05 15.46
C GLU A 651 -10.69 25.93 16.32
N THR A 652 -10.15 26.56 17.37
CA THR A 652 -10.93 27.55 18.13
C THR A 652 -11.33 28.74 17.23
N PRO A 653 -12.52 29.36 17.43
CA PRO A 653 -13.02 30.41 16.53
C PRO A 653 -12.11 31.63 16.35
N ASN A 654 -11.27 31.95 17.35
CA ASN A 654 -10.31 33.05 17.24
C ASN A 654 -9.21 32.78 16.20
N ASN A 655 -8.68 31.55 16.16
CA ASN A 655 -7.58 31.19 15.28
C ASN A 655 -8.01 31.27 13.81
N LEU A 656 -9.24 30.87 13.49
CA LEU A 656 -9.80 30.99 12.13
C LEU A 656 -9.85 32.45 11.65
N ILE A 657 -10.22 33.38 12.55
CA ILE A 657 -10.26 34.82 12.26
C ILE A 657 -8.85 35.39 12.10
N GLU A 658 -7.86 34.89 12.83
CA GLU A 658 -6.46 35.33 12.73
C GLU A 658 -5.75 34.81 11.45
N ASP A 659 -6.00 33.56 11.06
CA ASP A 659 -5.60 32.99 9.77
C ASP A 659 -6.17 33.82 8.61
N LEU A 660 -7.48 34.03 8.58
CA LEU A 660 -8.17 34.79 7.53
C LEU A 660 -7.68 36.25 7.46
N ARG A 661 -7.40 36.89 8.61
CA ARG A 661 -6.76 38.23 8.66
C ARG A 661 -5.34 38.22 8.11
N THR A 662 -4.59 37.13 8.26
CA THR A 662 -3.22 37.00 7.76
C THR A 662 -3.18 36.77 6.25
N VAL A 663 -4.06 35.94 5.72
CA VAL A 663 -4.31 35.79 4.27
C VAL A 663 -4.75 37.13 3.66
N ALA A 664 -5.71 37.83 4.29
CA ALA A 664 -6.19 39.13 3.82
C ALA A 664 -5.11 40.22 3.84
N LYS A 665 -4.22 40.25 4.84
CA LYS A 665 -3.05 41.16 4.87
C LYS A 665 -2.06 40.86 3.74
N THR A 666 -1.85 39.59 3.41
CA THR A 666 -0.91 39.15 2.38
C THR A 666 -1.43 39.46 0.97
N SER A 667 -2.74 39.28 0.75
CA SER A 667 -3.41 39.62 -0.51
C SER A 667 -3.56 41.14 -0.75
N ARG A 668 -3.58 41.97 0.31
CA ARG A 668 -3.78 43.44 0.22
C ARG A 668 -2.48 44.27 0.17
N ARG A 669 -1.45 43.82 -0.54
CA ARG A 669 -0.29 44.67 -0.92
C ARG A 669 -0.36 45.08 -2.39
N PRO A 670 -0.78 46.33 -2.72
CA PRO A 670 -0.57 46.90 -4.05
C PRO A 670 0.92 47.07 -4.32
N SER A 671 1.32 46.98 -5.59
CA SER A 671 2.66 47.39 -6.02
C SER A 671 2.85 48.91 -5.91
N SER A 672 4.08 49.31 -5.56
CA SER A 672 4.60 50.69 -5.52
C SER A 672 3.91 51.71 -4.59
N THR A 673 4.57 52.02 -3.47
CA THR A 673 5.26 53.32 -3.30
C THR A 673 6.22 53.24 -2.12
N PHE A 674 7.44 53.75 -2.26
CA PHE A 674 8.34 53.97 -1.12
C PHE A 674 7.88 55.26 -0.40
N SER A 675 7.72 55.16 0.92
CA SER A 675 7.69 56.31 1.83
C SER A 675 8.57 55.95 3.01
N ASP A 676 9.46 56.86 3.40
CA ASP A 676 10.43 56.64 4.46
C ASP A 676 9.76 56.81 5.83
N ASP A 677 9.94 55.83 6.72
CA ASP A 677 9.85 56.04 8.16
C ASP A 677 10.73 55.01 8.89
N LEU A 678 11.67 55.49 9.71
CA LEU A 678 12.62 54.67 10.47
C LEU A 678 12.29 54.73 11.96
N PRO A 679 11.96 53.60 12.62
CA PRO A 679 11.79 53.58 14.07
C PRO A 679 13.16 53.76 14.76
N ALA A 680 13.22 54.66 15.74
CA ALA A 680 14.46 54.96 16.45
C ALA A 680 14.88 53.82 17.41
N LEU A 681 16.18 53.49 17.41
CA LEU A 681 16.80 52.65 18.44
C LEU A 681 17.59 53.51 19.44
N PRO A 682 17.62 53.16 20.74
CA PRO A 682 18.22 53.99 21.77
C PRO A 682 19.75 53.89 21.83
N ASN A 683 20.40 55.01 22.17
CA ASN A 683 21.84 55.09 22.39
C ASN A 683 22.33 54.20 23.56
N LYS A 684 23.47 53.51 23.36
CA LYS A 684 24.65 53.62 24.24
C LYS A 684 25.87 52.83 23.74
N SER A 685 27.04 53.50 23.74
CA SER A 685 28.42 52.95 23.87
C SER A 685 28.95 51.90 22.85
N LEU A 686 30.23 51.88 22.47
CA LEU A 686 31.30 52.91 22.48
C LEU A 686 32.45 52.42 21.54
N LEU A 687 33.18 53.35 20.91
CA LEU A 687 34.55 53.24 20.34
C LEU A 687 35.18 51.85 20.07
N VAL A 688 35.57 51.59 18.82
CA VAL A 688 36.98 51.54 18.34
C VAL A 688 37.04 51.18 16.84
N GLY A 689 37.83 51.93 16.05
CA GLY A 689 38.18 51.59 14.65
C GLY A 689 37.09 51.86 13.59
N GLY A 690 37.43 52.07 12.31
CA GLY A 690 38.77 52.11 11.73
C GLY A 690 38.81 52.11 10.19
N ALA A 691 38.12 53.06 9.55
CA ALA A 691 38.27 53.48 8.14
C ALA A 691 38.62 52.40 7.07
N PHE A 692 37.60 51.81 6.41
CA PHE A 692 37.78 51.17 5.08
C PHE A 692 36.60 51.31 4.08
N GLY A 693 35.45 51.87 4.48
CA GLY A 693 34.24 51.89 3.62
C GLY A 693 34.16 52.97 2.52
N ALA A 694 35.10 53.93 2.48
CA ALA A 694 34.92 55.18 1.73
C ALA A 694 35.10 55.10 0.20
N VAL A 695 35.61 53.99 -0.35
CA VAL A 695 36.03 53.91 -1.77
C VAL A 695 34.95 53.31 -2.69
N PHE A 696 34.14 52.36 -2.22
CA PHE A 696 33.20 51.65 -3.08
C PHE A 696 31.93 52.43 -3.45
N GLY A 697 31.52 53.41 -2.64
CA GLY A 697 30.28 54.18 -2.86
C GLY A 697 30.29 55.03 -4.14
N ALA A 698 31.46 55.54 -4.57
CA ALA A 698 31.57 56.45 -5.70
C ALA A 698 31.32 55.78 -7.07
N VAL A 699 31.66 54.49 -7.20
CA VAL A 699 31.60 53.78 -8.50
C VAL A 699 30.15 53.44 -8.89
N ALA A 700 29.31 53.07 -7.93
CA ALA A 700 27.92 52.70 -8.18
C ALA A 700 27.08 53.88 -8.71
N VAL A 701 27.32 55.09 -8.20
CA VAL A 701 26.57 56.30 -8.58
C VAL A 701 26.88 56.72 -10.02
N ALA A 702 28.14 56.57 -10.47
CA ALA A 702 28.52 56.87 -11.86
C ALA A 702 27.88 55.90 -12.87
N ALA A 703 27.82 54.61 -12.55
CA ALA A 703 27.21 53.60 -13.42
C ALA A 703 25.71 53.82 -13.64
N LEU A 704 24.97 54.15 -12.57
CA LEU A 704 23.52 54.42 -12.62
C LEU A 704 23.17 55.69 -13.41
N TRP A 705 24.08 56.67 -13.47
CA TRP A 705 23.87 57.89 -14.26
C TRP A 705 24.04 57.65 -15.77
N TRP A 706 24.99 56.79 -16.17
CA TRP A 706 25.27 56.53 -17.59
C TRP A 706 24.24 55.62 -18.25
N ALA A 707 23.69 54.65 -17.52
CA ALA A 707 22.69 53.70 -18.02
C ALA A 707 21.32 54.31 -18.37
N LYS A 708 21.05 55.56 -17.99
CA LYS A 708 19.73 56.22 -18.14
C LYS A 708 19.65 57.23 -19.30
N ARG A 709 20.55 57.12 -20.29
CA ARG A 709 20.66 58.00 -21.48
C ARG A 709 21.00 57.28 -22.79
N ARG A 710 20.52 56.05 -22.95
CA ARG A 710 20.43 55.32 -24.22
C ARG A 710 19.06 54.65 -24.34
#